data_AF-L8M6D9-F1
#
_entry.id   AF-L8M6D9-F1
#
_cell.length_a   1.000
_cell.length_b   1.000
_cell.length_c   1.000
_cell.angle_alpha   90.00
_cell.angle_beta   90.00
_cell.angle_gamma   90.00
#
_symmetry.space_group_name_H-M   'P 1'
#
loop_
_entity.id
_entity.type
_entity.pdbx_description
1 polymer ?
#
loop_
_entity_poly.entity_id
_entity_poly.type
_entity_poly.pdbx_seq_one_letter_code
_entity_poly.pdbx_strand_id
1 'polypeptide(L)'
;MNNSTFDLSGLNGSNGFVINGIGTYDYSGSSVSNAGDINGDGIEDIIIAANPNIFPEDSLGKSYVLFGSSNNFASSFDLATLDGSNGFVINGINATVGPKFVVSNAGDINGDDLDDLIIGASYAETESGRSYVVFGSDNGFASSLDLATLNGSNGFALNGINFGDRSGYSVSNAGDVNGDGIEDIIIGASSASPNRDPFNIFDLNVYSGQSYVVFGRNTGFDSNVDLATLDGSNGFALNGIDAQEQSGRSVSSAGDINGDGFDDIIIGAPFANVSADELSTGKSYVVFGSNNAFASSLDLSTLDGNNGFTINGANAADRSGFSVSNAGDVNGDGLDDIIIGARYASPNGNAYAGASYVVFGSNSGFSRNFDLSTLDGTNGFAINGIDAGDFTGDSVSNAGDVNADGIDDIIIGASVANDNVGESYVVFGSTNGFASSLDLSALDGNNGFILKGIDPVDQLGNSVSSAGDFNADGIDDFIIAASTADPNGNVGAGESYLVFGSDSIIGNNDITELYRFRNTSFGTGTYLFVGEQERDAILANPDFNQTFVLEGDGNPAFKASAVPGDDLLPFFRLQSLAVPGTFLFVSTDEYNGIFAEGSAQREQWEKEGLDQAGVDIPEFYLFGAGTGKGIPFNRFQNNDNNTFLFAGSDSSTGLSETDFINNDPNLSAVFNDQGIAFESLL
;
A
#
# COMPACT_ATOMS: atom_id res chain seq x y z
N MET A 1 18.19 3.92 16.92
CA MET A 1 17.25 4.83 16.25
C MET A 1 16.44 3.96 15.33
N ASN A 2 15.16 3.78 15.59
CA ASN A 2 14.32 2.94 14.72
C ASN A 2 14.26 3.64 13.37
N ASN A 3 14.59 2.90 12.31
CA ASN A 3 14.70 3.44 10.98
C ASN A 3 13.28 3.57 10.42
N SER A 4 12.69 4.76 10.41
CA SER A 4 11.34 5.00 9.88
C SER A 4 11.30 5.13 8.36
N THR A 5 12.33 4.64 7.67
CA THR A 5 12.45 4.70 6.21
C THR A 5 12.46 3.29 5.65
N PHE A 6 11.53 3.01 4.74
CA PHE A 6 11.52 1.81 3.92
C PHE A 6 12.39 2.04 2.68
N ASP A 7 13.29 1.09 2.38
CA ASP A 7 14.20 1.16 1.24
C ASP A 7 13.60 0.42 0.04
N LEU A 8 13.06 1.17 -0.92
CA LEU A 8 12.49 0.64 -2.16
C LEU A 8 13.52 -0.08 -3.04
N SER A 9 14.82 0.21 -2.90
CA SER A 9 15.88 -0.51 -3.63
C SER A 9 16.12 -1.91 -3.08
N GLY A 10 15.60 -2.21 -1.89
CA GLY A 10 15.67 -3.50 -1.21
C GLY A 10 14.52 -4.47 -1.56
N LEU A 11 13.61 -4.09 -2.47
CA LEU A 11 12.54 -4.98 -2.93
C LEU A 11 13.13 -6.22 -3.62
N ASN A 12 12.70 -7.41 -3.20
CA ASN A 12 13.35 -8.67 -3.59
C ASN A 12 12.38 -9.78 -4.00
N GLY A 13 11.07 -9.49 -4.03
CA GLY A 13 10.00 -10.44 -4.35
C GLY A 13 9.35 -11.10 -3.13
N SER A 14 9.93 -11.00 -1.92
CA SER A 14 9.29 -11.42 -0.67
C SER A 14 8.72 -10.26 0.15
N ASN A 15 9.12 -9.02 -0.14
CA ASN A 15 8.64 -7.80 0.51
C ASN A 15 8.04 -6.81 -0.51
N GLY A 16 7.68 -7.31 -1.68
CA GLY A 16 7.29 -6.53 -2.85
C GLY A 16 8.32 -6.57 -3.99
N PHE A 17 8.01 -5.85 -5.07
CA PHE A 17 8.82 -5.83 -6.29
C PHE A 17 8.60 -4.56 -7.13
N VAL A 18 9.56 -4.28 -8.01
CA VAL A 18 9.50 -3.13 -8.93
C VAL A 18 8.84 -3.54 -10.25
N ILE A 19 7.87 -2.77 -10.72
CA ILE A 19 7.17 -2.94 -11.98
C ILE A 19 7.72 -1.92 -12.98
N ASN A 20 8.31 -2.42 -14.07
CA ASN A 20 9.01 -1.61 -15.07
C ASN A 20 8.11 -1.30 -16.27
N GLY A 21 8.05 -0.03 -16.65
CA GLY A 21 7.48 0.42 -17.91
C GLY A 21 8.24 -0.10 -19.14
N ILE A 22 7.54 -0.21 -20.26
CA ILE A 22 8.02 -0.93 -21.46
C ILE A 22 8.92 -0.06 -22.35
N GLY A 23 8.50 1.19 -22.59
CA GLY A 23 9.03 2.02 -23.67
C GLY A 23 9.40 3.44 -23.23
N THR A 24 10.33 4.06 -23.95
CA THR A 24 10.68 5.48 -23.72
C THR A 24 9.43 6.35 -23.79
N TYR A 25 9.23 7.21 -22.79
CA TYR A 25 8.09 8.12 -22.67
C TYR A 25 6.73 7.41 -22.65
N ASP A 26 6.65 6.18 -22.13
CA ASP A 26 5.39 5.48 -21.85
C ASP A 26 4.66 6.09 -20.64
N TYR A 27 5.43 6.55 -19.65
CA TYR A 27 4.95 7.09 -18.37
C TYR A 27 3.97 6.15 -17.66
N SER A 28 4.28 4.84 -17.59
CA SER A 28 3.51 3.90 -16.77
C SER A 28 3.58 4.29 -15.30
N GLY A 29 2.47 4.15 -14.58
CA GLY A 29 2.35 4.66 -13.22
C GLY A 29 1.78 6.09 -13.15
N SER A 30 1.34 6.66 -14.28
CA SER A 30 0.65 7.96 -14.27
C SER A 30 -0.66 7.97 -13.45
N SER A 31 -1.24 6.78 -13.23
CA SER A 31 -2.31 6.46 -12.28
C SER A 31 -2.18 4.98 -11.92
N VAL A 32 -2.37 4.63 -10.66
CA VAL A 32 -2.39 3.23 -10.18
C VAL A 32 -3.61 3.02 -9.29
N SER A 33 -4.12 1.78 -9.23
CA SER A 33 -5.22 1.38 -8.36
C SER A 33 -5.19 -0.12 -8.12
N ASN A 34 -5.79 -0.58 -7.01
CA ASN A 34 -6.33 -1.94 -6.93
C ASN A 34 -7.30 -2.17 -8.12
N ALA A 35 -7.31 -3.39 -8.66
CA ALA A 35 -8.20 -3.88 -9.71
C ALA A 35 -9.26 -4.87 -9.20
N GLY A 36 -9.26 -5.22 -7.92
CA GLY A 36 -10.10 -6.28 -7.36
C GLY A 36 -9.68 -7.66 -7.85
N ASP A 37 -10.50 -8.68 -7.60
CA ASP A 37 -10.35 -10.00 -8.23
C ASP A 37 -11.01 -10.01 -9.61
N ILE A 38 -10.37 -9.35 -10.58
CA ILE A 38 -10.92 -9.24 -11.95
C ILE A 38 -10.93 -10.60 -12.68
N ASN A 39 -10.09 -11.54 -12.24
CA ASN A 39 -9.84 -12.79 -12.93
C ASN A 39 -10.55 -14.00 -12.29
N GLY A 40 -11.13 -13.82 -11.11
CA GLY A 40 -11.94 -14.79 -10.37
C GLY A 40 -11.11 -15.88 -9.67
N ASP A 41 -9.84 -15.63 -9.36
CA ASP A 41 -8.98 -16.59 -8.64
C ASP A 41 -8.95 -16.39 -7.12
N GLY A 42 -9.65 -15.38 -6.63
CA GLY A 42 -9.78 -15.01 -5.23
C GLY A 42 -8.59 -14.24 -4.68
N ILE A 43 -7.74 -13.68 -5.54
CA ILE A 43 -6.59 -12.87 -5.17
C ILE A 43 -6.74 -11.48 -5.80
N GLU A 44 -6.36 -10.45 -5.05
CA GLU A 44 -6.46 -9.06 -5.50
C GLU A 44 -5.46 -8.76 -6.62
N ASP A 45 -5.91 -8.03 -7.64
CA ASP A 45 -5.12 -7.64 -8.79
C ASP A 45 -4.82 -6.14 -8.79
N ILE A 46 -3.96 -5.66 -9.69
CA ILE A 46 -3.67 -4.21 -9.81
C ILE A 46 -3.80 -3.71 -11.24
N ILE A 47 -4.11 -2.42 -11.39
CA ILE A 47 -4.12 -1.72 -12.67
C ILE A 47 -3.20 -0.49 -12.66
N ILE A 48 -2.43 -0.33 -13.75
CA ILE A 48 -1.44 0.73 -13.94
C ILE A 48 -1.70 1.44 -15.27
N ALA A 49 -1.94 2.75 -15.24
CA ALA A 49 -2.10 3.57 -16.44
C ALA A 49 -0.77 4.11 -16.99
N ALA A 50 -0.65 4.15 -18.31
CA ALA A 50 0.44 4.77 -19.05
C ALA A 50 -0.07 5.84 -20.02
N ASN A 51 0.51 7.03 -19.90
CA ASN A 51 0.11 8.23 -20.63
C ASN A 51 1.27 8.75 -21.49
N PRO A 52 1.51 8.15 -22.67
CA PRO A 52 2.68 8.47 -23.47
C PRO A 52 2.64 9.91 -24.00
N ASN A 53 3.72 10.66 -23.77
CA ASN A 53 3.85 12.07 -24.18
C ASN A 53 4.39 12.22 -25.64
N ILE A 54 4.23 11.19 -26.48
CA ILE A 54 4.79 11.18 -27.83
C ILE A 54 3.72 11.60 -28.85
N PHE A 55 3.99 12.70 -29.57
CA PHE A 55 3.34 13.01 -30.84
C PHE A 55 4.06 12.22 -31.96
N PRO A 56 3.48 11.12 -32.47
CA PRO A 56 2.46 11.24 -33.53
C PRO A 56 1.16 10.49 -33.21
N GLU A 57 0.18 10.61 -34.12
CA GLU A 57 -1.25 10.23 -34.07
C GLU A 57 -1.61 8.77 -33.68
N ASP A 58 -0.65 7.96 -33.22
CA ASP A 58 -0.83 6.54 -32.84
C ASP A 58 -0.49 6.24 -31.36
N SER A 59 -0.22 7.26 -30.52
CA SER A 59 0.02 7.09 -29.08
C SER A 59 -1.29 6.90 -28.30
N LEU A 60 -1.90 5.74 -28.47
CA LEU A 60 -3.01 5.29 -27.65
C LEU A 60 -2.56 5.22 -26.18
N GLY A 61 -3.37 5.76 -25.27
CA GLY A 61 -3.17 5.51 -23.84
C GLY A 61 -3.26 4.02 -23.58
N LYS A 62 -2.52 3.52 -22.59
CA LYS A 62 -2.59 2.11 -22.20
C LYS A 62 -2.88 1.99 -20.73
N SER A 63 -3.47 0.87 -20.36
CA SER A 63 -3.44 0.41 -18.98
C SER A 63 -2.93 -1.03 -18.96
N TYR A 64 -2.31 -1.42 -17.86
CA TYR A 64 -1.75 -2.74 -17.66
C TYR A 64 -2.38 -3.31 -16.40
N VAL A 65 -2.98 -4.50 -16.52
CA VAL A 65 -3.51 -5.25 -15.39
C VAL A 65 -2.50 -6.34 -15.06
N LEU A 66 -2.10 -6.44 -13.80
CA LEU A 66 -1.25 -7.52 -13.29
C LEU A 66 -2.06 -8.36 -12.33
N PHE A 67 -1.96 -9.67 -12.48
CA PHE A 67 -2.66 -10.58 -11.57
C PHE A 67 -1.85 -10.88 -10.32
N GLY A 68 -2.51 -10.85 -9.17
CA GLY A 68 -2.02 -11.31 -7.89
C GLY A 68 -1.71 -12.79 -7.90
N SER A 69 -0.94 -13.24 -6.91
CA SER A 69 -0.58 -14.65 -6.81
C SER A 69 -0.03 -15.05 -5.46
N SER A 70 -0.41 -16.23 -4.99
CA SER A 70 0.23 -16.89 -3.83
C SER A 70 1.61 -17.49 -4.14
N ASN A 71 2.18 -17.20 -5.32
CA ASN A 71 3.48 -17.72 -5.75
C ASN A 71 4.57 -16.69 -5.44
N ASN A 72 5.81 -17.16 -5.27
CA ASN A 72 6.94 -16.25 -5.09
C ASN A 72 7.12 -15.32 -6.29
N PHE A 73 7.29 -14.03 -6.00
CA PHE A 73 7.58 -13.01 -7.00
C PHE A 73 9.09 -12.85 -7.20
N ALA A 74 9.47 -12.38 -8.38
CA ALA A 74 10.82 -11.87 -8.60
C ALA A 74 10.94 -10.45 -8.03
N SER A 75 12.16 -9.96 -7.82
CA SER A 75 12.41 -8.58 -7.38
C SER A 75 11.93 -7.52 -8.38
N SER A 76 11.67 -7.91 -9.63
CA SER A 76 11.09 -7.03 -10.63
C SER A 76 10.19 -7.75 -11.63
N PHE A 77 9.23 -7.00 -12.15
CA PHE A 77 8.31 -7.38 -13.21
C PHE A 77 8.46 -6.43 -14.40
N ASP A 78 8.37 -6.94 -15.63
CA ASP A 78 8.39 -6.14 -16.86
C ASP A 78 7.00 -6.24 -17.52
N LEU A 79 6.33 -5.09 -17.67
CA LEU A 79 4.99 -5.00 -18.27
C LEU A 79 4.93 -5.57 -19.70
N ALA A 80 6.06 -5.68 -20.40
CA ALA A 80 6.15 -6.28 -21.72
C ALA A 80 5.92 -7.81 -21.72
N THR A 81 5.95 -8.43 -20.53
CA THR A 81 5.81 -9.88 -20.35
C THR A 81 4.38 -10.35 -20.08
N LEU A 82 3.41 -9.42 -20.08
CA LEU A 82 2.00 -9.73 -19.93
C LEU A 82 1.50 -10.62 -21.08
N ASP A 83 0.90 -11.76 -20.74
CA ASP A 83 0.51 -12.79 -21.71
C ASP A 83 -0.93 -13.32 -21.55
N GLY A 84 -1.70 -12.76 -20.63
CA GLY A 84 -3.06 -13.18 -20.29
C GLY A 84 -3.13 -14.17 -19.13
N SER A 85 -2.00 -14.76 -18.71
CA SER A 85 -1.93 -15.64 -17.53
C SER A 85 -1.36 -14.97 -16.28
N ASN A 86 -0.64 -13.87 -16.45
CA ASN A 86 -0.05 -13.04 -15.39
C ASN A 86 -0.58 -11.60 -15.42
N GLY A 87 -1.69 -11.38 -16.14
CA GLY A 87 -2.25 -10.08 -16.45
C GLY A 87 -2.30 -9.81 -17.95
N PHE A 88 -2.77 -8.62 -18.33
CA PHE A 88 -3.02 -8.25 -19.72
C PHE A 88 -2.92 -6.75 -19.97
N VAL A 89 -2.79 -6.37 -21.25
CA VAL A 89 -2.72 -4.97 -21.68
C VAL A 89 -4.08 -4.49 -22.16
N ILE A 90 -4.56 -3.37 -21.63
CA ILE A 90 -5.72 -2.65 -22.16
C ILE A 90 -5.22 -1.54 -23.10
N ASN A 91 -5.56 -1.65 -24.37
CA ASN A 91 -5.22 -0.65 -25.38
C ASN A 91 -6.34 0.40 -25.47
N GLY A 92 -5.94 1.65 -25.29
CA GLY A 92 -6.82 2.81 -25.38
C GLY A 92 -7.30 3.11 -26.80
N ILE A 93 -8.13 4.14 -26.90
CA ILE A 93 -8.59 4.68 -28.19
C ILE A 93 -7.93 6.04 -28.50
N ASN A 94 -7.94 6.43 -29.78
CA ASN A 94 -7.32 7.67 -30.24
C ASN A 94 -7.89 8.90 -29.51
N ALA A 95 -7.01 9.63 -28.81
CA ALA A 95 -7.31 10.93 -28.23
C ALA A 95 -6.78 12.05 -29.14
N THR A 96 -7.55 13.13 -29.30
CA THR A 96 -7.20 14.23 -30.22
C THR A 96 -6.05 15.10 -29.69
N VAL A 97 -5.72 14.98 -28.39
CA VAL A 97 -4.77 15.85 -27.68
C VAL A 97 -3.76 15.06 -26.81
N GLY A 98 -3.58 13.75 -27.10
CA GLY A 98 -2.84 12.82 -26.26
C GLY A 98 -3.70 12.20 -25.15
N PRO A 99 -3.43 10.95 -24.73
CA PRO A 99 -4.23 10.28 -23.71
C PRO A 99 -3.97 10.87 -22.32
N LYS A 100 -5.04 11.00 -21.53
CA LYS A 100 -4.96 11.12 -20.07
C LYS A 100 -5.87 10.04 -19.49
N PHE A 101 -5.27 8.91 -19.19
CA PHE A 101 -5.88 7.77 -18.54
C PHE A 101 -5.71 7.88 -17.04
N VAL A 102 -6.83 7.71 -16.34
CA VAL A 102 -6.92 7.53 -14.90
C VAL A 102 -7.67 6.22 -14.70
N VAL A 103 -7.23 5.40 -13.76
CA VAL A 103 -7.74 4.04 -13.56
C VAL A 103 -8.23 3.88 -12.12
N SER A 104 -9.21 3.01 -11.93
CA SER A 104 -9.69 2.56 -10.63
C SER A 104 -10.35 1.18 -10.77
N ASN A 105 -10.48 0.44 -9.67
CA ASN A 105 -11.52 -0.59 -9.54
C ASN A 105 -12.90 0.08 -9.75
N ALA A 106 -13.83 -0.62 -10.40
CA ALA A 106 -15.23 -0.25 -10.60
C ALA A 106 -16.20 -1.07 -9.72
N GLY A 107 -15.68 -2.02 -8.95
CA GLY A 107 -16.48 -2.99 -8.22
C GLY A 107 -17.10 -4.03 -9.15
N ASP A 108 -17.94 -4.90 -8.58
CA ASP A 108 -18.87 -5.70 -9.38
C ASP A 108 -20.06 -4.83 -9.85
N ILE A 109 -19.82 -3.99 -10.86
CA ILE A 109 -20.87 -3.11 -11.41
C ILE A 109 -21.91 -3.89 -12.23
N ASN A 110 -21.58 -5.10 -12.65
CA ASN A 110 -22.42 -5.91 -13.51
C ASN A 110 -23.18 -7.03 -12.74
N GLY A 111 -22.91 -7.23 -11.46
CA GLY A 111 -23.58 -8.18 -10.58
C GLY A 111 -23.22 -9.64 -10.89
N ASP A 112 -22.00 -9.92 -11.36
CA ASP A 112 -21.51 -11.28 -11.66
C ASP A 112 -20.49 -11.83 -10.67
N ASP A 113 -20.37 -11.18 -9.51
CA ASP A 113 -19.47 -11.49 -8.39
C ASP A 113 -17.98 -11.39 -8.74
N LEU A 114 -17.62 -10.68 -9.83
CA LEU A 114 -16.24 -10.38 -10.21
C LEU A 114 -16.02 -8.87 -10.24
N ASP A 115 -14.85 -8.42 -9.81
CA ASP A 115 -14.50 -7.01 -9.90
C ASP A 115 -14.33 -6.57 -11.36
N ASP A 116 -14.76 -5.34 -11.63
CA ASP A 116 -14.67 -4.69 -12.93
C ASP A 116 -13.70 -3.49 -12.85
N LEU A 117 -13.26 -2.97 -14.01
CA LEU A 117 -12.35 -1.82 -14.05
C LEU A 117 -13.00 -0.60 -14.67
N ILE A 118 -12.64 0.59 -14.18
CA ILE A 118 -12.98 1.85 -14.83
C ILE A 118 -11.73 2.61 -15.28
N ILE A 119 -11.74 3.03 -16.55
CA ILE A 119 -10.69 3.83 -17.17
C ILE A 119 -11.28 5.15 -17.67
N GLY A 120 -10.90 6.26 -17.06
CA GLY A 120 -11.25 7.61 -17.50
C GLY A 120 -10.31 8.12 -18.59
N ALA A 121 -10.85 8.70 -19.66
CA ALA A 121 -10.15 9.23 -20.82
C ALA A 121 -10.61 10.67 -21.13
N SER A 122 -10.18 11.63 -20.33
CA SER A 122 -10.75 12.98 -20.31
C SER A 122 -10.56 13.82 -21.57
N TYR A 123 -9.61 13.45 -22.44
CA TYR A 123 -9.34 14.12 -23.72
C TYR A 123 -9.90 13.39 -24.94
N ALA A 124 -10.66 12.31 -24.73
CA ALA A 124 -11.36 11.61 -25.81
C ALA A 124 -12.50 12.45 -26.41
N GLU A 125 -12.94 12.08 -27.62
CA GLU A 125 -14.13 12.61 -28.30
C GLU A 125 -14.25 14.14 -28.30
N THR A 126 -13.28 14.84 -28.90
CA THR A 126 -13.27 16.33 -28.91
C THR A 126 -13.31 16.96 -27.51
N GLU A 127 -12.63 16.36 -26.53
CA GLU A 127 -12.60 16.81 -25.13
C GLU A 127 -13.96 16.81 -24.40
N SER A 128 -15.01 16.18 -24.93
CA SER A 128 -16.15 15.84 -24.07
C SER A 128 -15.76 14.81 -23.01
N GLY A 129 -14.74 14.00 -23.31
CA GLY A 129 -14.24 12.94 -22.45
C GLY A 129 -15.07 11.67 -22.56
N ARG A 130 -14.47 10.56 -22.17
CA ARG A 130 -15.10 9.24 -22.07
C ARG A 130 -14.59 8.52 -20.85
N SER A 131 -15.36 7.56 -20.36
CA SER A 131 -14.85 6.50 -19.48
C SER A 131 -15.17 5.14 -20.09
N TYR A 132 -14.46 4.10 -19.67
CA TYR A 132 -14.66 2.73 -20.11
C TYR A 132 -14.75 1.84 -18.90
N VAL A 133 -15.74 0.97 -18.89
CA VAL A 133 -15.83 -0.14 -17.95
C VAL A 133 -15.38 -1.40 -18.68
N VAL A 134 -14.48 -2.16 -18.08
CA VAL A 134 -14.04 -3.48 -18.55
C VAL A 134 -14.52 -4.50 -17.53
N PHE A 135 -15.26 -5.51 -17.97
CA PHE A 135 -15.77 -6.52 -17.03
C PHE A 135 -14.72 -7.57 -16.64
N GLY A 136 -14.81 -8.01 -15.39
CA GLY A 136 -14.17 -9.20 -14.86
C GLY A 136 -14.50 -10.46 -15.66
N SER A 137 -13.65 -11.47 -15.57
CA SER A 137 -13.88 -12.74 -16.26
C SER A 137 -13.09 -13.92 -15.67
N ASP A 138 -13.83 -14.87 -15.11
CA ASP A 138 -13.38 -16.21 -14.71
C ASP A 138 -12.92 -17.11 -15.87
N ASN A 139 -13.21 -16.71 -17.11
CA ASN A 139 -12.78 -17.42 -18.32
C ASN A 139 -11.35 -17.08 -18.75
N GLY A 140 -10.69 -16.19 -17.99
CA GLY A 140 -9.36 -15.66 -18.27
C GLY A 140 -9.32 -14.61 -19.38
N PHE A 141 -8.22 -13.88 -19.43
CA PHE A 141 -8.01 -12.78 -20.38
C PHE A 141 -7.03 -13.18 -21.49
N ALA A 142 -7.24 -12.61 -22.68
CA ALA A 142 -6.19 -12.60 -23.69
C ALA A 142 -5.07 -11.65 -23.25
N SER A 143 -3.87 -11.78 -23.82
CA SER A 143 -2.74 -10.88 -23.52
C SER A 143 -3.02 -9.40 -23.79
N SER A 144 -4.06 -9.09 -24.57
CA SER A 144 -4.49 -7.72 -24.80
C SER A 144 -6.00 -7.60 -25.04
N LEU A 145 -6.59 -6.54 -24.49
CA LEU A 145 -7.94 -6.06 -24.75
C LEU A 145 -7.87 -4.71 -25.50
N ASP A 146 -8.80 -4.45 -26.42
CA ASP A 146 -8.96 -3.15 -27.08
C ASP A 146 -10.29 -2.54 -26.65
N LEU A 147 -10.26 -1.34 -26.08
CA LEU A 147 -11.46 -0.63 -25.60
C LEU A 147 -12.50 -0.38 -26.70
N ALA A 148 -12.10 -0.36 -27.98
CA ALA A 148 -13.03 -0.25 -29.10
C ALA A 148 -13.89 -1.52 -29.31
N THR A 149 -13.54 -2.64 -28.66
CA THR A 149 -14.24 -3.93 -28.78
C THR A 149 -15.30 -4.17 -27.70
N LEU A 150 -15.41 -3.24 -26.74
CA LEU A 150 -16.44 -3.27 -25.70
C LEU A 150 -17.84 -3.24 -26.32
N ASN A 151 -18.69 -4.18 -25.90
CA ASN A 151 -19.96 -4.45 -26.58
C ASN A 151 -21.15 -4.63 -25.64
N GLY A 152 -20.98 -4.38 -24.34
CA GLY A 152 -21.99 -4.56 -23.30
C GLY A 152 -21.95 -5.93 -22.61
N SER A 153 -21.24 -6.92 -23.17
CA SER A 153 -21.02 -8.23 -22.53
C SER A 153 -19.61 -8.44 -22.00
N ASN A 154 -18.69 -7.51 -22.25
CA ASN A 154 -17.30 -7.55 -21.80
C ASN A 154 -16.85 -6.16 -21.29
N GLY A 155 -17.83 -5.35 -20.89
CA GLY A 155 -17.68 -3.94 -20.58
C GLY A 155 -18.37 -3.02 -21.59
N PHE A 156 -18.32 -1.72 -21.33
CA PHE A 156 -19.02 -0.67 -22.08
C PHE A 156 -18.32 0.68 -22.01
N ALA A 157 -18.68 1.60 -22.91
CA ALA A 157 -18.19 2.98 -22.90
C ALA A 157 -19.23 3.95 -22.32
N LEU A 158 -18.76 4.93 -21.55
CA LEU A 158 -19.54 6.04 -21.00
C LEU A 158 -19.16 7.33 -21.72
N ASN A 159 -20.13 7.96 -22.38
CA ASN A 159 -19.91 9.15 -23.20
C ASN A 159 -20.11 10.42 -22.38
N GLY A 160 -19.11 11.30 -22.37
CA GLY A 160 -19.24 12.67 -21.89
C GLY A 160 -20.23 13.48 -22.73
N ILE A 161 -20.82 14.51 -22.11
CA ILE A 161 -21.99 15.21 -22.66
C ILE A 161 -21.59 16.34 -23.61
N ASN A 162 -20.90 17.37 -23.11
CA ASN A 162 -20.57 18.56 -23.91
C ASN A 162 -19.07 18.66 -24.20
N PHE A 163 -18.75 19.32 -25.32
CA PHE A 163 -17.38 19.68 -25.69
C PHE A 163 -16.68 20.41 -24.53
N GLY A 164 -15.53 19.89 -24.10
CA GLY A 164 -14.70 20.50 -23.06
C GLY A 164 -15.10 20.18 -21.63
N ASP A 165 -16.16 19.38 -21.40
CA ASP A 165 -16.54 18.93 -20.04
C ASP A 165 -15.45 18.02 -19.44
N ARG A 166 -14.71 17.30 -20.29
CA ARG A 166 -13.60 16.41 -19.93
C ARG A 166 -14.02 15.32 -18.93
N SER A 167 -15.16 14.67 -19.16
CA SER A 167 -15.60 13.51 -18.37
C SER A 167 -14.55 12.40 -18.34
N GLY A 168 -14.41 11.72 -17.21
CA GLY A 168 -13.31 10.76 -16.99
C GLY A 168 -12.00 11.45 -16.62
N TYR A 169 -12.08 12.69 -16.08
CA TYR A 169 -10.91 13.40 -15.55
C TYR A 169 -10.35 12.70 -14.30
N SER A 170 -11.27 12.14 -13.51
CA SER A 170 -11.09 11.28 -12.34
C SER A 170 -12.20 10.24 -12.41
N VAL A 171 -11.92 9.03 -11.92
CA VAL A 171 -12.85 7.90 -11.88
C VAL A 171 -12.59 7.12 -10.60
N SER A 172 -13.63 6.52 -10.03
CA SER A 172 -13.50 5.61 -8.89
C SER A 172 -14.73 4.71 -8.79
N ASN A 173 -14.60 3.60 -8.06
CA ASN A 173 -15.73 2.93 -7.44
C ASN A 173 -16.47 3.93 -6.52
N ALA A 174 -17.79 3.86 -6.47
CA ALA A 174 -18.64 4.62 -5.57
C ALA A 174 -19.22 3.76 -4.44
N GLY A 175 -19.04 2.44 -4.46
CA GLY A 175 -19.71 1.49 -3.58
C GLY A 175 -21.18 1.30 -3.95
N ASP A 176 -21.96 0.64 -3.12
CA ASP A 176 -23.41 0.49 -3.30
C ASP A 176 -24.16 1.71 -2.73
N VAL A 177 -24.15 2.79 -3.51
CA VAL A 177 -24.74 4.09 -3.14
C VAL A 177 -26.26 4.01 -3.05
N ASN A 178 -26.86 3.09 -3.80
CA ASN A 178 -28.31 2.99 -3.95
C ASN A 178 -28.94 1.85 -3.14
N GLY A 179 -28.11 0.96 -2.58
CA GLY A 179 -28.51 -0.12 -1.68
C GLY A 179 -29.12 -1.33 -2.39
N ASP A 180 -28.80 -1.57 -3.65
CA ASP A 180 -29.31 -2.73 -4.40
C ASP A 180 -28.38 -3.94 -4.39
N GLY A 181 -27.24 -3.83 -3.71
CA GLY A 181 -26.23 -4.86 -3.53
C GLY A 181 -25.31 -5.04 -4.74
N ILE A 182 -25.28 -4.06 -5.65
CA ILE A 182 -24.39 -4.04 -6.81
C ILE A 182 -23.60 -2.73 -6.74
N GLU A 183 -22.31 -2.80 -7.05
CA GLU A 183 -21.44 -1.63 -6.90
C GLU A 183 -21.70 -0.58 -7.99
N ASP A 184 -21.58 0.69 -7.61
CA ASP A 184 -21.78 1.83 -8.47
C ASP A 184 -20.44 2.51 -8.80
N ILE A 185 -20.39 3.35 -9.83
CA ILE A 185 -19.18 4.10 -10.19
C ILE A 185 -19.40 5.59 -10.15
N ILE A 186 -18.34 6.35 -9.85
CA ILE A 186 -18.32 7.81 -9.97
C ILE A 186 -17.28 8.31 -10.98
N ILE A 187 -17.69 9.30 -11.77
CA ILE A 187 -16.88 9.90 -12.83
C ILE A 187 -16.86 11.42 -12.66
N GLY A 188 -15.67 12.01 -12.57
CA GLY A 188 -15.47 13.46 -12.52
C GLY A 188 -15.32 14.10 -13.90
N ALA A 189 -16.01 15.22 -14.10
CA ALA A 189 -15.94 16.12 -15.25
C ALA A 189 -15.63 17.54 -14.77
N SER A 190 -14.41 17.74 -14.25
CA SER A 190 -13.98 18.98 -13.58
C SER A 190 -14.04 20.26 -14.42
N SER A 191 -14.16 20.13 -15.74
CA SER A 191 -14.28 21.26 -16.67
C SER A 191 -15.72 21.51 -17.14
N ALA A 192 -16.68 20.70 -16.67
CA ALA A 192 -18.09 20.91 -16.98
C ALA A 192 -18.60 22.23 -16.40
N SER A 193 -19.61 22.78 -17.06
CA SER A 193 -20.26 24.05 -16.66
C SER A 193 -21.78 23.87 -16.54
N PRO A 194 -22.28 23.01 -15.63
CA PRO A 194 -23.70 22.68 -15.52
C PRO A 194 -24.60 23.88 -15.23
N ASN A 195 -24.07 24.92 -14.59
CA ASN A 195 -24.81 26.13 -14.22
C ASN A 195 -24.72 27.26 -15.25
N ARG A 196 -24.10 27.00 -16.41
CA ARG A 196 -23.91 28.01 -17.46
C ARG A 196 -25.17 28.18 -18.29
N ASP A 197 -25.62 29.42 -18.46
CA ASP A 197 -26.60 29.79 -19.48
C ASP A 197 -25.96 29.70 -20.87
N PRO A 198 -26.37 28.74 -21.71
CA PRO A 198 -25.76 28.54 -23.03
C PRO A 198 -26.01 29.72 -23.99
N PHE A 199 -26.97 30.60 -23.71
CA PHE A 199 -27.32 31.75 -24.54
C PHE A 199 -26.67 33.06 -24.07
N ASN A 200 -25.99 33.06 -22.92
CA ASN A 200 -25.30 34.22 -22.40
C ASN A 200 -23.79 34.06 -22.52
N ILE A 201 -23.21 34.69 -23.55
CA ILE A 201 -21.75 34.69 -23.78
C ILE A 201 -20.94 35.43 -22.68
N PHE A 202 -21.61 36.16 -21.79
CA PHE A 202 -21.01 36.82 -20.63
C PHE A 202 -21.27 36.08 -19.32
N ASP A 203 -21.89 34.89 -19.37
CA ASP A 203 -22.03 34.06 -18.19
C ASP A 203 -20.65 33.58 -17.73
N LEU A 204 -20.31 33.92 -16.49
CA LEU A 204 -19.05 33.58 -15.85
C LEU A 204 -19.14 32.27 -15.06
N ASN A 205 -20.30 31.61 -15.00
CA ASN A 205 -20.51 30.29 -14.40
C ASN A 205 -19.88 29.18 -15.26
N VAL A 206 -18.60 29.30 -15.54
CA VAL A 206 -17.79 28.33 -16.27
C VAL A 206 -16.97 27.51 -15.29
N TYR A 207 -16.73 26.24 -15.61
CA TYR A 207 -15.83 25.35 -14.88
C TYR A 207 -16.21 25.18 -13.40
N SER A 208 -17.51 25.20 -13.07
CA SER A 208 -17.97 24.79 -11.74
C SER A 208 -17.74 23.29 -11.49
N GLY A 209 -17.63 22.52 -12.57
CA GLY A 209 -17.42 21.08 -12.53
C GLY A 209 -18.72 20.31 -12.30
N GLN A 210 -18.66 19.03 -12.60
CA GLN A 210 -19.76 18.09 -12.44
C GLN A 210 -19.17 16.69 -12.20
N SER A 211 -19.89 15.85 -11.48
CA SER A 211 -19.61 14.41 -11.38
C SER A 211 -20.85 13.61 -11.76
N TYR A 212 -20.69 12.34 -12.07
CA TYR A 212 -21.77 11.44 -12.43
C TYR A 212 -21.63 10.14 -11.66
N VAL A 213 -22.71 9.72 -11.02
CA VAL A 213 -22.84 8.39 -10.43
C VAL A 213 -23.62 7.54 -11.44
N VAL A 214 -23.10 6.36 -11.76
CA VAL A 214 -23.78 5.40 -12.65
C VAL A 214 -24.03 4.15 -11.84
N PHE A 215 -25.30 3.73 -11.78
CA PHE A 215 -25.66 2.57 -10.98
C PHE A 215 -25.30 1.25 -11.65
N GLY A 216 -24.81 0.32 -10.83
CA GLY A 216 -24.63 -1.07 -11.18
C GLY A 216 -25.93 -1.77 -11.52
N ARG A 217 -25.84 -2.88 -12.27
CA ARG A 217 -27.00 -3.73 -12.61
C ARG A 217 -26.64 -5.05 -13.27
N ASN A 218 -27.35 -6.09 -12.84
CA ASN A 218 -27.31 -7.44 -13.44
C ASN A 218 -28.18 -7.63 -14.70
N THR A 219 -28.81 -6.57 -15.20
CA THR A 219 -29.60 -6.63 -16.45
C THR A 219 -28.76 -6.37 -17.71
N GLY A 220 -27.46 -6.15 -17.54
CA GLY A 220 -26.51 -5.83 -18.59
C GLY A 220 -26.53 -4.35 -19.00
N PHE A 221 -25.47 -3.96 -19.69
CA PHE A 221 -25.26 -2.60 -20.19
C PHE A 221 -25.29 -2.56 -21.72
N ASP A 222 -25.75 -1.44 -22.28
CA ASP A 222 -25.50 -1.16 -23.69
C ASP A 222 -24.01 -0.90 -23.89
N SER A 223 -23.47 -1.21 -25.07
CA SER A 223 -22.06 -0.96 -25.40
C SER A 223 -21.63 0.50 -25.26
N ASN A 224 -22.59 1.42 -25.34
CA ASN A 224 -22.39 2.85 -25.17
C ASN A 224 -23.53 3.42 -24.32
N VAL A 225 -23.18 3.95 -23.15
CA VAL A 225 -24.09 4.63 -22.24
C VAL A 225 -23.77 6.13 -22.31
N ASP A 226 -24.79 6.96 -22.48
CA ASP A 226 -24.65 8.42 -22.51
C ASP A 226 -24.99 9.00 -21.13
N LEU A 227 -24.06 9.73 -20.52
CA LEU A 227 -24.24 10.33 -19.19
C LEU A 227 -25.40 11.33 -19.16
N ALA A 228 -25.82 11.87 -20.30
CA ALA A 228 -27.02 12.72 -20.39
C ALA A 228 -28.34 11.96 -20.17
N THR A 229 -28.31 10.61 -20.18
CA THR A 229 -29.49 9.76 -20.00
C THR A 229 -29.73 9.31 -18.56
N LEU A 230 -28.87 9.76 -17.63
CA LEU A 230 -29.05 9.50 -16.21
C LEU A 230 -30.31 10.19 -15.70
N ASP A 231 -31.20 9.43 -15.05
CA ASP A 231 -32.53 9.89 -14.66
C ASP A 231 -32.90 9.65 -13.18
N GLY A 232 -31.94 9.16 -12.40
CA GLY A 232 -32.11 8.78 -10.99
C GLY A 232 -32.46 7.30 -10.79
N SER A 233 -32.81 6.56 -11.84
CA SER A 233 -33.01 5.11 -11.79
C SER A 233 -31.83 4.29 -12.31
N ASN A 234 -30.91 4.93 -13.02
CA ASN A 234 -29.71 4.35 -13.62
C ASN A 234 -28.44 5.15 -13.25
N GLY A 235 -28.53 5.97 -12.21
CA GLY A 235 -27.53 6.95 -11.81
C GLY A 235 -28.03 8.39 -11.93
N PHE A 236 -27.17 9.35 -11.57
CA PHE A 236 -27.51 10.77 -11.50
C PHE A 236 -26.28 11.68 -11.61
N ALA A 237 -26.51 12.97 -11.91
CA ALA A 237 -25.46 13.97 -12.00
C ALA A 237 -25.33 14.81 -10.70
N LEU A 238 -24.11 15.15 -10.33
CA LEU A 238 -23.74 15.98 -9.19
C LEU A 238 -23.18 17.31 -9.69
N ASN A 239 -23.93 18.39 -9.54
CA ASN A 239 -23.57 19.69 -10.10
C ASN A 239 -22.74 20.51 -9.12
N GLY A 240 -21.57 20.98 -9.57
CA GLY A 240 -20.82 22.02 -8.88
C GLY A 240 -21.66 23.28 -8.65
N ILE A 241 -21.26 24.08 -7.67
CA ILE A 241 -21.92 25.26 -7.16
C ILE A 241 -21.38 26.52 -7.85
N ASP A 242 -20.10 26.81 -7.59
CA ASP A 242 -19.49 28.11 -7.89
C ASP A 242 -18.64 28.06 -9.16
N ALA A 243 -18.54 29.18 -9.87
CA ALA A 243 -17.68 29.30 -11.04
C ALA A 243 -16.21 28.98 -10.70
N GLN A 244 -15.55 28.22 -11.57
CA GLN A 244 -14.13 27.87 -11.51
C GLN A 244 -13.70 27.00 -10.32
N GLU A 245 -14.62 26.45 -9.53
CA GLU A 245 -14.23 25.59 -8.39
C GLU A 245 -13.73 24.21 -8.82
N GLN A 246 -14.09 23.78 -10.04
CA GLN A 246 -13.72 22.50 -10.65
C GLN A 246 -14.11 21.27 -9.80
N SER A 247 -15.35 21.22 -9.29
CA SER A 247 -15.88 20.01 -8.65
C SER A 247 -15.74 18.78 -9.56
N GLY A 248 -15.40 17.62 -8.98
CA GLY A 248 -15.03 16.42 -9.74
C GLY A 248 -13.58 16.43 -10.21
N ARG A 249 -12.72 17.27 -9.62
CA ARG A 249 -11.26 17.25 -9.88
C ARG A 249 -10.61 15.97 -9.37
N SER A 250 -11.16 15.43 -8.29
CA SER A 250 -10.91 14.12 -7.69
C SER A 250 -12.26 13.60 -7.19
N VAL A 251 -12.47 12.29 -7.26
CA VAL A 251 -13.68 11.59 -6.80
C VAL A 251 -13.26 10.25 -6.23
N SER A 252 -13.98 9.76 -5.22
CA SER A 252 -13.81 8.43 -4.64
C SER A 252 -15.08 8.03 -3.90
N SER A 253 -15.29 6.73 -3.69
CA SER A 253 -16.12 6.27 -2.57
C SER A 253 -15.59 6.90 -1.28
N ALA A 254 -16.50 7.24 -0.37
CA ALA A 254 -16.17 7.58 1.00
C ALA A 254 -16.37 6.38 1.95
N GLY A 255 -16.96 5.28 1.48
CA GLY A 255 -17.48 4.20 2.34
C GLY A 255 -18.73 4.62 3.10
N ASP A 256 -19.16 3.83 4.08
CA ASP A 256 -20.30 4.17 4.95
C ASP A 256 -19.85 5.02 6.13
N ILE A 257 -19.57 6.30 5.87
CA ILE A 257 -19.05 7.22 6.89
C ILE A 257 -20.10 7.63 7.91
N ASN A 258 -21.38 7.35 7.63
CA ASN A 258 -22.50 7.80 8.45
C ASN A 258 -23.19 6.65 9.22
N GLY A 259 -22.85 5.40 8.89
CA GLY A 259 -23.28 4.17 9.55
C GLY A 259 -24.70 3.75 9.20
N ASP A 260 -25.22 4.15 8.04
CA ASP A 260 -26.59 3.82 7.60
C ASP A 260 -26.67 2.62 6.66
N GLY A 261 -25.52 2.04 6.30
CA GLY A 261 -25.37 0.85 5.48
C GLY A 261 -25.44 1.10 3.98
N PHE A 262 -25.30 2.35 3.53
CA PHE A 262 -25.13 2.70 2.12
C PHE A 262 -23.78 3.39 1.95
N ASP A 263 -23.08 3.11 0.84
CA ASP A 263 -21.82 3.76 0.58
C ASP A 263 -22.03 5.24 0.21
N ASP A 264 -21.20 6.09 0.78
CA ASP A 264 -21.19 7.53 0.55
C ASP A 264 -20.12 7.89 -0.47
N ILE A 265 -20.18 9.12 -1.00
CA ILE A 265 -19.27 9.56 -2.06
C ILE A 265 -18.59 10.87 -1.69
N ILE A 266 -17.29 11.01 -1.94
CA ILE A 266 -16.55 12.26 -1.81
C ILE A 266 -16.10 12.85 -3.16
N ILE A 267 -16.21 14.17 -3.29
CA ILE A 267 -15.86 14.94 -4.48
C ILE A 267 -15.01 16.16 -4.12
N GLY A 268 -13.82 16.27 -4.72
CA GLY A 268 -12.92 17.40 -4.55
C GLY A 268 -13.20 18.58 -5.49
N ALA A 269 -13.16 19.79 -4.94
CA ALA A 269 -13.27 21.08 -5.63
C ALA A 269 -12.17 22.05 -5.15
N PRO A 270 -10.90 21.83 -5.55
CA PRO A 270 -9.73 22.49 -4.95
C PRO A 270 -9.63 23.98 -5.23
N PHE A 271 -10.43 24.51 -6.16
CA PHE A 271 -10.44 25.93 -6.47
C PHE A 271 -11.64 26.66 -5.88
N ALA A 272 -12.50 25.95 -5.13
CA ALA A 272 -13.62 26.55 -4.43
C ALA A 272 -13.18 27.61 -3.42
N ASN A 273 -14.00 28.64 -3.28
CA ASN A 273 -13.82 29.67 -2.27
C ASN A 273 -14.76 29.37 -1.09
N VAL A 274 -14.24 29.37 0.13
CA VAL A 274 -15.07 29.25 1.35
C VAL A 274 -15.77 30.58 1.63
N SER A 275 -15.08 31.69 1.39
CA SER A 275 -15.64 33.04 1.45
C SER A 275 -15.01 33.94 0.37
N ALA A 276 -15.58 35.13 0.16
CA ALA A 276 -15.10 36.06 -0.87
C ALA A 276 -13.64 36.52 -0.68
N ASP A 277 -13.13 36.46 0.56
CA ASP A 277 -11.78 36.87 0.93
C ASP A 277 -10.79 35.68 1.03
N GLU A 278 -11.29 34.44 0.90
CA GLU A 278 -10.53 33.20 1.08
C GLU A 278 -10.47 32.40 -0.23
N LEU A 279 -9.71 32.94 -1.17
CA LEU A 279 -9.61 32.43 -2.54
C LEU A 279 -8.90 31.07 -2.59
N SER A 280 -9.49 30.12 -3.31
CA SER A 280 -8.96 28.77 -3.55
C SER A 280 -8.50 28.07 -2.27
N THR A 281 -9.26 28.27 -1.19
CA THR A 281 -9.15 27.47 0.04
C THR A 281 -9.38 25.99 -0.27
N GLY A 282 -10.26 25.73 -1.24
CA GLY A 282 -10.68 24.40 -1.63
C GLY A 282 -11.83 23.90 -0.76
N LYS A 283 -12.63 23.02 -1.34
CA LYS A 283 -13.71 22.30 -0.66
C LYS A 283 -13.71 20.85 -1.11
N SER A 284 -14.29 20.00 -0.28
CA SER A 284 -14.80 18.71 -0.70
C SER A 284 -16.29 18.62 -0.38
N TYR A 285 -17.02 17.80 -1.13
CA TYR A 285 -18.44 17.55 -0.91
C TYR A 285 -18.62 16.06 -0.67
N VAL A 286 -19.31 15.71 0.42
CA VAL A 286 -19.77 14.36 0.67
C VAL A 286 -21.25 14.28 0.32
N VAL A 287 -21.65 13.27 -0.43
CA VAL A 287 -23.05 12.97 -0.76
C VAL A 287 -23.37 11.61 -0.18
N PHE A 288 -24.43 11.53 0.62
CA PHE A 288 -24.80 10.26 1.24
C PHE A 288 -25.51 9.31 0.28
N GLY A 289 -25.17 8.04 0.38
CA GLY A 289 -25.93 6.94 -0.20
C GLY A 289 -27.33 6.88 0.40
N SER A 290 -28.27 6.26 -0.33
CA SER A 290 -29.61 6.02 0.20
C SER A 290 -30.40 5.04 -0.66
N ASN A 291 -31.31 4.31 -0.03
CA ASN A 291 -32.37 3.57 -0.74
C ASN A 291 -33.55 4.43 -1.23
N ASN A 292 -33.49 5.75 -1.08
CA ASN A 292 -34.52 6.64 -1.61
C ASN A 292 -34.32 6.84 -3.11
N ALA A 293 -35.41 7.14 -3.82
CA ALA A 293 -35.30 7.46 -5.23
C ALA A 293 -34.44 8.72 -5.43
N PHE A 294 -33.35 8.58 -6.19
CA PHE A 294 -32.53 9.70 -6.61
C PHE A 294 -33.24 10.50 -7.71
N ALA A 295 -32.98 11.80 -7.75
CA ALA A 295 -33.32 12.62 -8.89
C ALA A 295 -32.26 12.45 -9.99
N SER A 296 -32.57 12.82 -11.23
CA SER A 296 -31.60 12.84 -12.34
C SER A 296 -30.37 13.72 -12.05
N SER A 297 -30.52 14.70 -11.16
CA SER A 297 -29.40 15.52 -10.71
C SER A 297 -29.60 16.05 -9.29
N LEU A 298 -28.48 16.28 -8.60
CA LEU A 298 -28.37 16.94 -7.31
C LEU A 298 -27.42 18.13 -7.44
N ASP A 299 -27.84 19.29 -6.92
CA ASP A 299 -26.98 20.46 -6.81
C ASP A 299 -26.27 20.41 -5.44
N LEU A 300 -24.94 20.42 -5.44
CA LEU A 300 -24.13 20.29 -4.23
C LEU A 300 -24.39 21.42 -3.21
N SER A 301 -24.98 22.55 -3.63
CA SER A 301 -25.39 23.62 -2.72
C SER A 301 -26.57 23.23 -1.81
N THR A 302 -27.29 22.15 -2.17
CA THR A 302 -28.45 21.65 -1.43
C THR A 302 -28.09 20.66 -0.32
N LEU A 303 -26.80 20.32 -0.16
CA LEU A 303 -26.32 19.52 0.96
C LEU A 303 -26.65 20.22 2.28
N ASP A 304 -27.20 19.48 3.25
CA ASP A 304 -27.73 20.05 4.50
C ASP A 304 -27.37 19.28 5.78
N GLY A 305 -26.59 18.20 5.66
CA GLY A 305 -26.22 17.29 6.76
C GLY A 305 -27.09 16.03 6.82
N ASN A 306 -28.22 15.97 6.11
CA ASN A 306 -29.05 14.75 6.01
C ASN A 306 -28.89 14.00 4.69
N ASN A 307 -28.36 14.66 3.67
CA ASN A 307 -28.12 14.10 2.32
C ASN A 307 -26.64 14.24 1.92
N GLY A 308 -25.77 14.42 2.92
CA GLY A 308 -24.36 14.79 2.76
C GLY A 308 -24.06 16.20 3.27
N PHE A 309 -22.81 16.62 3.15
CA PHE A 309 -22.29 17.86 3.71
C PHE A 309 -21.09 18.41 2.93
N THR A 310 -20.75 19.67 3.19
CA THR A 310 -19.59 20.36 2.63
C THR A 310 -18.44 20.36 3.63
N ILE A 311 -17.24 20.01 3.17
CA ILE A 311 -15.99 20.12 3.91
C ILE A 311 -15.24 21.34 3.39
N ASN A 312 -15.02 22.33 4.26
CA ASN A 312 -14.28 23.55 3.93
C ASN A 312 -12.79 23.38 4.25
N GLY A 313 -11.92 23.74 3.30
CA GLY A 313 -10.48 23.77 3.51
C GLY A 313 -10.05 24.68 4.67
N ALA A 314 -8.86 24.42 5.22
CA ALA A 314 -8.40 25.08 6.43
C ALA A 314 -7.94 26.54 6.21
N ASN A 315 -7.19 26.83 5.12
CA ASN A 315 -6.70 28.17 4.83
C ASN A 315 -6.76 28.52 3.33
N ALA A 316 -6.78 29.82 3.05
CA ALA A 316 -6.76 30.35 1.69
C ALA A 316 -5.55 29.84 0.89
N ALA A 317 -5.78 29.50 -0.37
CA ALA A 317 -4.81 28.95 -1.32
C ALA A 317 -4.23 27.56 -1.00
N ASP A 318 -4.67 26.88 0.07
CA ASP A 318 -4.24 25.51 0.39
C ASP A 318 -4.73 24.48 -0.65
N ARG A 319 -5.85 24.79 -1.33
CA ARG A 319 -6.51 23.97 -2.35
C ARG A 319 -6.86 22.56 -1.84
N SER A 320 -7.48 22.50 -0.67
CA SER A 320 -8.05 21.25 -0.13
C SER A 320 -9.04 20.61 -1.12
N GLY A 321 -9.07 19.28 -1.20
CA GLY A 321 -9.82 18.55 -2.21
C GLY A 321 -9.05 18.39 -3.52
N PHE A 322 -7.72 18.55 -3.50
CA PHE A 322 -6.90 18.29 -4.68
C PHE A 322 -6.88 16.80 -5.04
N SER A 323 -6.80 15.97 -4.00
CA SER A 323 -6.93 14.51 -3.99
C SER A 323 -7.88 14.14 -2.83
N VAL A 324 -8.70 13.10 -3.02
CA VAL A 324 -9.63 12.59 -2.01
C VAL A 324 -9.71 11.07 -2.15
N SER A 325 -9.92 10.37 -1.03
CA SER A 325 -10.11 8.91 -0.99
C SER A 325 -10.91 8.53 0.28
N ASN A 326 -11.57 7.37 0.27
CA ASN A 326 -11.78 6.62 1.51
C ASN A 326 -10.41 6.35 2.17
N ALA A 327 -10.31 6.53 3.49
CA ALA A 327 -9.14 6.24 4.30
C ALA A 327 -9.18 4.86 4.97
N GLY A 328 -10.33 4.17 4.95
CA GLY A 328 -10.67 3.02 5.76
C GLY A 328 -11.14 3.44 7.16
N ASP A 329 -11.36 2.48 8.06
CA ASP A 329 -11.58 2.75 9.49
C ASP A 329 -10.23 2.90 10.20
N VAL A 330 -9.65 4.10 10.11
CA VAL A 330 -8.29 4.35 10.63
C VAL A 330 -8.27 4.55 12.14
N ASN A 331 -9.43 4.59 12.78
CA ASN A 331 -9.57 4.83 14.20
C ASN A 331 -10.18 3.63 14.97
N GLY A 332 -10.63 2.60 14.25
CA GLY A 332 -11.15 1.34 14.77
C GLY A 332 -12.55 1.46 15.41
N ASP A 333 -13.38 2.40 14.96
CA ASP A 333 -14.75 2.58 15.48
C ASP A 333 -15.85 1.90 14.65
N GLY A 334 -15.45 1.27 13.54
CA GLY A 334 -16.30 0.52 12.61
C GLY A 334 -17.01 1.39 11.59
N LEU A 335 -16.60 2.65 11.39
CA LEU A 335 -17.07 3.52 10.33
C LEU A 335 -15.90 3.88 9.40
N ASP A 336 -16.19 3.99 8.10
CA ASP A 336 -15.20 4.49 7.17
C ASP A 336 -14.84 5.95 7.45
N ASP A 337 -13.56 6.28 7.29
CA ASP A 337 -13.01 7.62 7.40
C ASP A 337 -12.60 8.16 6.02
N ILE A 338 -12.40 9.48 5.92
CA ILE A 338 -12.04 10.13 4.66
C ILE A 338 -10.67 10.77 4.77
N ILE A 339 -9.85 10.68 3.72
CA ILE A 339 -8.64 11.49 3.54
C ILE A 339 -8.75 12.53 2.42
N ILE A 340 -8.27 13.75 2.68
CA ILE A 340 -8.30 14.89 1.77
C ILE A 340 -6.93 15.54 1.66
N GLY A 341 -6.38 15.61 0.45
CA GLY A 341 -5.12 16.29 0.16
C GLY A 341 -5.28 17.79 -0.12
N ALA A 342 -4.37 18.59 0.44
CA ALA A 342 -4.23 20.02 0.25
C ALA A 342 -2.75 20.36 -0.04
N ARG A 343 -2.28 19.94 -1.22
CA ARG A 343 -0.85 19.97 -1.58
C ARG A 343 -0.17 21.34 -1.52
N TYR A 344 -0.92 22.45 -1.47
CA TYR A 344 -0.36 23.80 -1.38
C TYR A 344 -0.38 24.37 0.04
N ALA A 345 -0.87 23.60 1.02
CA ALA A 345 -0.87 24.02 2.42
C ALA A 345 0.56 24.33 2.91
N SER A 346 0.64 25.24 3.86
CA SER A 346 1.92 25.65 4.45
C SER A 346 1.94 25.41 5.97
N PRO A 347 1.80 24.14 6.42
CA PRO A 347 1.75 23.82 7.83
C PRO A 347 3.03 24.28 8.53
N ASN A 348 2.91 24.65 9.81
CA ASN A 348 4.03 25.12 10.63
C ASN A 348 4.83 26.31 10.03
N GLY A 349 4.28 27.00 9.02
CA GLY A 349 4.95 28.08 8.30
C GLY A 349 5.90 27.60 7.17
N ASN A 350 5.95 26.31 6.88
CA ASN A 350 6.75 25.74 5.79
C ASN A 350 6.00 25.88 4.46
N ALA A 351 6.44 26.83 3.63
CA ALA A 351 5.75 27.18 2.40
C ALA A 351 5.59 25.99 1.46
N TYR A 352 4.35 25.65 1.12
CA TYR A 352 4.00 24.55 0.21
C TYR A 352 4.58 23.19 0.61
N ALA A 353 4.78 22.94 1.91
CA ALA A 353 5.08 21.59 2.37
C ALA A 353 3.92 20.62 2.08
N GLY A 354 2.69 21.16 1.95
CA GLY A 354 1.49 20.37 1.74
C GLY A 354 0.96 19.81 3.06
N ALA A 355 -0.30 19.42 3.04
CA ALA A 355 -0.96 18.76 4.15
C ALA A 355 -2.04 17.82 3.61
N SER A 356 -2.35 16.79 4.39
CA SER A 356 -3.55 15.97 4.23
C SER A 356 -4.40 16.10 5.49
N TYR A 357 -5.68 15.77 5.38
CA TYR A 357 -6.62 15.82 6.50
C TYR A 357 -7.45 14.57 6.52
N VAL A 358 -7.52 13.92 7.67
CA VAL A 358 -8.44 12.81 7.92
C VAL A 358 -9.67 13.36 8.64
N VAL A 359 -10.86 12.98 8.17
CA VAL A 359 -12.14 13.29 8.80
C VAL A 359 -12.78 11.96 9.19
N PHE A 360 -13.10 11.79 10.47
CA PHE A 360 -13.68 10.53 10.94
C PHE A 360 -15.15 10.39 10.58
N GLY A 361 -15.55 9.15 10.30
CA GLY A 361 -16.94 8.72 10.23
C GLY A 361 -17.71 9.05 11.52
N SER A 362 -19.02 9.22 11.42
CA SER A 362 -19.85 9.58 12.57
C SER A 362 -21.32 9.19 12.41
N ASN A 363 -21.71 8.24 13.25
CA ASN A 363 -23.11 7.88 13.55
C ASN A 363 -23.91 9.01 14.23
N SER A 364 -23.26 10.08 14.68
CA SER A 364 -23.95 11.23 15.28
C SER A 364 -24.46 12.24 14.24
N GLY A 365 -24.18 11.97 12.96
CA GLY A 365 -24.48 12.82 11.82
C GLY A 365 -23.50 13.98 11.66
N PHE A 366 -23.58 14.63 10.50
CA PHE A 366 -22.70 15.73 10.14
C PHE A 366 -23.50 17.04 10.01
N SER A 367 -22.89 18.16 10.40
CA SER A 367 -23.45 19.46 10.05
C SER A 367 -23.26 19.74 8.57
N ARG A 368 -24.16 20.54 7.99
CA ARG A 368 -24.05 21.01 6.59
C ARG A 368 -22.66 21.45 6.17
N ASN A 369 -21.94 22.13 7.06
CA ASN A 369 -20.55 22.53 6.85
C ASN A 369 -19.68 21.90 7.93
N PHE A 370 -18.56 21.33 7.53
CA PHE A 370 -17.49 20.84 8.37
C PHE A 370 -16.21 21.59 8.01
N ASP A 371 -15.51 22.19 8.98
CA ASP A 371 -14.32 23.00 8.71
C ASP A 371 -13.06 22.22 9.13
N LEU A 372 -12.12 21.97 8.20
CA LEU A 372 -10.89 21.23 8.50
C LEU A 372 -10.01 21.89 9.58
N SER A 373 -10.18 23.19 9.81
CA SER A 373 -9.51 23.91 10.91
C SER A 373 -10.04 23.54 12.31
N THR A 374 -11.12 22.76 12.40
CA THR A 374 -11.75 22.32 13.66
C THR A 374 -11.39 20.89 14.07
N LEU A 375 -10.48 20.24 13.33
CA LEU A 375 -9.98 18.92 13.69
C LEU A 375 -9.27 18.96 15.04
N ASP A 376 -9.62 18.02 15.92
CA ASP A 376 -9.11 17.98 17.30
C ASP A 376 -8.62 16.61 17.77
N GLY A 377 -8.58 15.62 16.88
CA GLY A 377 -8.22 14.24 17.17
C GLY A 377 -9.41 13.36 17.57
N THR A 378 -10.60 13.93 17.80
CA THR A 378 -11.84 13.19 18.07
C THR A 378 -12.81 13.18 16.90
N ASN A 379 -12.60 14.04 15.91
CA ASN A 379 -13.37 14.17 14.67
C ASN A 379 -12.48 14.07 13.43
N GLY A 380 -11.26 13.54 13.60
CA GLY A 380 -10.20 13.50 12.61
C GLY A 380 -8.97 14.32 13.01
N PHE A 381 -7.98 14.39 12.12
CA PHE A 381 -6.69 15.04 12.37
C PHE A 381 -6.02 15.53 11.09
N ALA A 382 -5.12 16.52 11.22
CA ALA A 382 -4.29 16.99 10.11
C ALA A 382 -2.97 16.20 10.03
N ILE A 383 -2.47 15.94 8.82
CA ILE A 383 -1.18 15.33 8.55
C ILE A 383 -0.33 16.37 7.82
N ASN A 384 0.71 16.87 8.49
CA ASN A 384 1.52 17.98 8.00
C ASN A 384 2.75 17.49 7.23
N GLY A 385 2.97 18.05 6.05
CA GLY A 385 4.20 17.88 5.26
C GLY A 385 5.44 18.40 5.98
N ILE A 386 6.61 17.91 5.56
CA ILE A 386 7.88 18.12 6.25
C ILE A 386 8.58 19.38 5.72
N ASP A 387 9.11 19.32 4.49
CA ASP A 387 9.96 20.36 3.94
C ASP A 387 9.21 21.26 2.94
N ALA A 388 9.67 22.50 2.83
CA ALA A 388 9.03 23.50 1.98
C ALA A 388 9.14 23.09 0.50
N GLY A 389 7.99 22.96 -0.17
CA GLY A 389 7.92 22.58 -1.57
C GLY A 389 7.91 21.07 -1.83
N ASP A 390 7.61 20.25 -0.83
CA ASP A 390 7.38 18.81 -1.01
C ASP A 390 5.99 18.51 -1.59
N PHE A 391 5.02 19.42 -1.39
CA PHE A 391 3.64 19.28 -1.84
C PHE A 391 2.97 17.96 -1.42
N THR A 392 3.18 17.52 -0.17
CA THR A 392 2.51 16.35 0.39
C THR A 392 0.99 16.46 0.28
N GLY A 393 0.31 15.34 0.02
CA GLY A 393 -1.12 15.33 -0.30
C GLY A 393 -1.38 15.59 -1.79
N ASP A 394 -0.37 15.42 -2.65
CA ASP A 394 -0.54 15.43 -4.11
C ASP A 394 -1.40 14.25 -4.57
N SER A 395 -1.20 13.09 -3.94
CA SER A 395 -2.03 11.89 -4.03
C SER A 395 -2.27 11.35 -2.62
N VAL A 396 -3.45 10.77 -2.38
CA VAL A 396 -3.85 10.13 -1.11
C VAL A 396 -4.69 8.91 -1.42
N SER A 397 -4.59 7.87 -0.60
CA SER A 397 -5.43 6.67 -0.65
C SER A 397 -5.43 5.98 0.71
N ASN A 398 -6.34 5.02 0.92
CA ASN A 398 -6.12 4.00 1.93
C ASN A 398 -4.90 3.14 1.51
N ALA A 399 -4.24 2.54 2.48
CA ALA A 399 -3.26 1.50 2.24
C ALA A 399 -3.84 0.10 2.54
N GLY A 400 -4.96 0.04 3.28
CA GLY A 400 -5.43 -1.19 3.93
C GLY A 400 -4.71 -1.40 5.25
N ASP A 401 -4.92 -2.54 5.91
CA ASP A 401 -4.17 -2.95 7.10
C ASP A 401 -2.83 -3.55 6.69
N VAL A 402 -1.83 -2.71 6.46
CA VAL A 402 -0.53 -3.15 5.93
C VAL A 402 0.40 -3.68 7.02
N ASN A 403 0.03 -3.48 8.29
CA ASN A 403 0.81 -3.90 9.44
C ASN A 403 0.17 -5.05 10.24
N ALA A 404 -0.99 -5.55 9.79
CA ALA A 404 -1.79 -6.62 10.35
C ALA A 404 -2.25 -6.39 11.81
N ASP A 405 -2.51 -5.12 12.19
CA ASP A 405 -3.03 -4.78 13.51
C ASP A 405 -4.57 -4.73 13.58
N GLY A 406 -5.23 -4.94 12.44
CA GLY A 406 -6.68 -4.94 12.25
C GLY A 406 -7.29 -3.56 12.08
N ILE A 407 -6.48 -2.54 11.76
CA ILE A 407 -6.91 -1.16 11.56
C ILE A 407 -6.37 -0.67 10.21
N ASP A 408 -7.20 0.02 9.44
CA ASP A 408 -6.78 0.52 8.14
C ASP A 408 -5.70 1.61 8.28
N ASP A 409 -4.72 1.55 7.39
CA ASP A 409 -3.63 2.50 7.27
C ASP A 409 -3.83 3.42 6.06
N ILE A 410 -3.06 4.51 6.00
CA ILE A 410 -3.17 5.55 4.97
C ILE A 410 -1.86 5.68 4.21
N ILE A 411 -1.93 5.88 2.89
CA ILE A 411 -0.78 6.25 2.06
C ILE A 411 -0.93 7.64 1.41
N ILE A 412 0.17 8.41 1.42
CA ILE A 412 0.21 9.80 0.96
C ILE A 412 1.43 10.03 0.08
N GLY A 413 1.24 10.59 -1.11
CA GLY A 413 2.32 10.95 -2.03
C GLY A 413 2.75 12.42 -1.95
N ALA A 414 4.05 12.63 -2.16
CA ALA A 414 4.73 13.93 -2.30
C ALA A 414 5.67 13.87 -3.50
N SER A 415 5.10 13.87 -4.71
CA SER A 415 5.78 13.56 -5.97
C SER A 415 6.95 14.49 -6.34
N VAL A 416 7.06 15.65 -5.71
CA VAL A 416 8.11 16.64 -5.99
C VAL A 416 9.07 16.85 -4.81
N ALA A 417 8.89 16.10 -3.72
CA ALA A 417 9.79 16.11 -2.57
C ALA A 417 11.23 15.78 -2.96
N ASN A 418 12.18 16.28 -2.17
CA ASN A 418 13.61 16.02 -2.34
C ASN A 418 14.10 16.25 -3.79
N ASP A 419 13.92 17.47 -4.31
CA ASP A 419 14.33 17.88 -5.67
C ASP A 419 13.70 17.05 -6.81
N ASN A 420 12.42 16.68 -6.68
CA ASN A 420 11.65 15.83 -7.61
C ASN A 420 12.05 14.36 -7.65
N VAL A 421 12.83 13.88 -6.69
CA VAL A 421 12.98 12.43 -6.47
C VAL A 421 11.62 11.83 -6.08
N GLY A 422 10.87 12.56 -5.25
CA GLY A 422 9.58 12.14 -4.72
C GLY A 422 9.69 11.33 -3.43
N GLU A 423 8.69 11.45 -2.58
CA GLU A 423 8.53 10.67 -1.35
C GLU A 423 7.08 10.19 -1.23
N SER A 424 6.87 9.12 -0.48
CA SER A 424 5.55 8.68 -0.03
C SER A 424 5.61 8.33 1.44
N TYR A 425 4.46 8.39 2.10
CA TYR A 425 4.35 8.18 3.53
C TYR A 425 3.20 7.23 3.80
N VAL A 426 3.45 6.22 4.62
CA VAL A 426 2.40 5.40 5.23
C VAL A 426 2.21 5.88 6.65
N VAL A 427 0.97 6.14 7.06
CA VAL A 427 0.59 6.51 8.42
C VAL A 427 -0.31 5.42 8.96
N PHE A 428 0.06 4.86 10.11
CA PHE A 428 -0.72 3.76 10.67
C PHE A 428 -1.99 4.23 11.37
N GLY A 429 -3.05 3.43 11.21
CA GLY A 429 -4.29 3.52 11.97
C GLY A 429 -4.06 3.36 13.47
N SER A 430 -5.00 3.83 14.30
CA SER A 430 -4.89 3.64 15.75
C SER A 430 -6.19 3.76 16.54
N THR A 431 -6.49 2.72 17.31
CA THR A 431 -7.53 2.75 18.36
C THR A 431 -7.12 3.52 19.62
N ASN A 432 -5.84 3.92 19.73
CA ASN A 432 -5.37 4.76 20.85
C ASN A 432 -5.74 6.23 20.68
N GLY A 433 -6.33 6.59 19.53
CA GLY A 433 -6.73 7.94 19.18
C GLY A 433 -5.57 8.80 18.65
N PHE A 434 -5.94 9.86 17.95
CA PHE A 434 -5.00 10.77 17.31
C PHE A 434 -4.93 12.11 18.05
N ALA A 435 -3.80 12.80 17.93
CA ALA A 435 -3.74 14.23 18.22
C ALA A 435 -4.46 15.00 17.10
N SER A 436 -4.75 16.29 17.33
CA SER A 436 -5.31 17.16 16.28
C SER A 436 -4.44 17.27 15.03
N SER A 437 -3.15 16.98 15.14
CA SER A 437 -2.21 16.95 14.03
C SER A 437 -1.06 15.97 14.24
N LEU A 438 -0.62 15.32 13.16
CA LEU A 438 0.60 14.53 13.05
C LEU A 438 1.55 15.23 12.08
N ASP A 439 2.80 15.47 12.48
CA ASP A 439 3.85 15.88 11.56
C ASP A 439 4.53 14.64 10.99
N LEU A 440 4.68 14.53 9.66
CA LEU A 440 5.27 13.34 9.02
C LEU A 440 6.72 13.08 9.43
N SER A 441 7.43 14.10 9.92
CA SER A 441 8.76 13.94 10.52
C SER A 441 8.76 13.12 11.84
N ALA A 442 7.59 12.90 12.43
CA ALA A 442 7.40 12.11 13.64
C ALA A 442 7.13 10.63 13.37
N LEU A 443 7.13 10.20 12.10
CA LEU A 443 7.07 8.79 11.75
C LEU A 443 8.32 8.07 12.26
N ASP A 444 8.12 7.03 13.07
CA ASP A 444 9.19 6.31 13.80
C ASP A 444 9.17 4.79 13.59
N GLY A 445 8.24 4.32 12.76
CA GLY A 445 7.98 2.92 12.45
C GLY A 445 6.94 2.23 13.33
N ASN A 446 6.51 2.84 14.44
CA ASN A 446 5.35 2.35 15.21
C ASN A 446 4.05 3.08 14.83
N ASN A 447 4.16 4.20 14.11
CA ASN A 447 3.03 5.04 13.70
C ASN A 447 3.05 5.30 12.18
N GLY A 448 3.82 4.49 11.44
CA GLY A 448 4.04 4.61 10.01
C GLY A 448 5.50 4.91 9.63
N PHE A 449 5.73 5.15 8.34
CA PHE A 449 7.04 5.26 7.73
C PHE A 449 7.09 6.05 6.43
N ILE A 450 8.31 6.33 6.00
CA ILE A 450 8.66 7.11 4.81
C ILE A 450 9.21 6.15 3.75
N LEU A 451 8.73 6.25 2.52
CA LEU A 451 9.31 5.64 1.33
C LEU A 451 9.94 6.74 0.48
N LYS A 452 11.23 6.59 0.19
CA LYS A 452 11.98 7.60 -0.58
C LYS A 452 12.16 7.14 -2.02
N GLY A 453 11.95 8.05 -2.96
CA GLY A 453 12.29 7.82 -4.35
C GLY A 453 13.78 7.49 -4.51
N ILE A 454 14.10 6.75 -5.58
CA ILE A 454 15.43 6.19 -5.80
C ILE A 454 16.28 7.17 -6.60
N ASP A 455 15.85 7.51 -7.83
CA ASP A 455 16.62 8.37 -8.72
C ASP A 455 16.04 9.80 -8.86
N PRO A 456 16.88 10.80 -9.19
CA PRO A 456 16.42 12.17 -9.39
C PRO A 456 15.38 12.30 -10.51
N VAL A 457 14.30 13.03 -10.22
CA VAL A 457 13.24 13.38 -11.19
C VAL A 457 12.29 12.21 -11.51
N ASP A 458 12.33 11.12 -10.76
CA ASP A 458 11.43 9.96 -10.93
C ASP A 458 10.00 10.21 -10.43
N GLN A 459 9.83 11.21 -9.56
CA GLN A 459 8.54 11.65 -9.02
C GLN A 459 7.74 10.56 -8.30
N LEU A 460 8.42 9.77 -7.44
CA LEU A 460 7.76 8.78 -6.59
C LEU A 460 6.59 9.41 -5.81
N GLY A 461 5.43 8.76 -5.81
CA GLY A 461 4.23 9.24 -5.12
C GLY A 461 3.33 10.11 -6.00
N ASN A 462 3.54 10.16 -7.32
CA ASN A 462 2.60 10.84 -8.22
C ASN A 462 1.20 10.18 -8.24
N SER A 463 1.13 8.90 -7.88
CA SER A 463 -0.10 8.14 -7.66
C SER A 463 0.20 7.06 -6.63
N VAL A 464 -0.72 6.88 -5.69
CA VAL A 464 -0.67 5.85 -4.63
C VAL A 464 -2.04 5.19 -4.53
N SER A 465 -2.06 3.92 -4.13
CA SER A 465 -3.29 3.16 -3.89
C SER A 465 -2.98 1.96 -3.00
N SER A 466 -3.96 1.47 -2.24
CA SER A 466 -3.97 0.07 -1.81
C SER A 466 -3.89 -0.86 -3.03
N ALA A 467 -3.33 -2.04 -2.85
CA ALA A 467 -3.29 -3.12 -3.83
C ALA A 467 -4.07 -4.35 -3.33
N GLY A 468 -4.75 -4.26 -2.17
CA GLY A 468 -5.35 -5.40 -1.48
C GLY A 468 -4.31 -6.46 -1.12
N ASP A 469 -4.75 -7.67 -0.80
CA ASP A 469 -3.87 -8.81 -0.56
C ASP A 469 -3.41 -9.43 -1.91
N PHE A 470 -2.45 -8.78 -2.57
CA PHE A 470 -1.97 -9.16 -3.90
C PHE A 470 -1.14 -10.45 -3.88
N ASN A 471 -0.50 -10.74 -2.75
CA ASN A 471 0.33 -11.93 -2.57
C ASN A 471 -0.39 -13.12 -1.87
N ALA A 472 -1.66 -12.93 -1.48
CA ALA A 472 -2.49 -13.89 -0.77
C ALA A 472 -1.92 -14.36 0.59
N ASP A 473 -1.26 -13.47 1.33
CA ASP A 473 -0.74 -13.72 2.69
C ASP A 473 -1.69 -13.30 3.82
N GLY A 474 -2.79 -12.63 3.46
CA GLY A 474 -3.83 -12.16 4.36
C GLY A 474 -3.58 -10.77 4.95
N ILE A 475 -2.59 -10.04 4.43
CA ILE A 475 -2.24 -8.67 4.84
C ILE A 475 -2.35 -7.77 3.60
N ASP A 476 -2.85 -6.56 3.78
CA ASP A 476 -3.00 -5.65 2.64
C ASP A 476 -1.64 -5.14 2.13
N ASP A 477 -1.54 -5.08 0.81
CA ASP A 477 -0.40 -4.54 0.08
C ASP A 477 -0.73 -3.14 -0.48
N PHE A 478 0.29 -2.43 -0.95
CA PHE A 478 0.08 -1.13 -1.58
C PHE A 478 1.02 -0.86 -2.74
N ILE A 479 0.58 0.01 -3.65
CA ILE A 479 1.32 0.39 -4.85
C ILE A 479 1.61 1.89 -4.90
N ILE A 480 2.85 2.23 -5.27
CA ILE A 480 3.33 3.60 -5.43
C ILE A 480 3.93 3.76 -6.81
N ALA A 481 3.55 4.81 -7.52
CA ALA A 481 4.09 5.09 -8.85
C ALA A 481 5.19 6.16 -8.84
N ALA A 482 6.14 5.98 -9.77
CA ALA A 482 7.17 6.93 -10.17
C ALA A 482 7.15 7.06 -11.70
N SER A 483 6.14 7.75 -12.21
CA SER A 483 5.79 7.72 -13.64
C SER A 483 6.86 8.29 -14.58
N THR A 484 7.83 9.03 -14.06
CA THR A 484 8.93 9.60 -14.86
C THR A 484 10.24 8.85 -14.72
N ALA A 485 10.26 7.73 -13.98
CA ALA A 485 11.45 6.90 -13.83
C ALA A 485 11.95 6.32 -15.18
N ASP A 486 13.23 5.98 -15.20
CA ASP A 486 13.98 5.57 -16.40
C ASP A 486 14.41 4.07 -16.35
N PRO A 487 13.48 3.12 -16.13
CA PRO A 487 13.82 1.71 -15.94
C PRO A 487 14.57 1.16 -17.16
N ASN A 488 15.60 0.35 -16.90
CA ASN A 488 16.41 -0.30 -17.93
C ASN A 488 17.04 0.69 -18.94
N GLY A 489 17.18 1.97 -18.57
CA GLY A 489 17.69 3.04 -19.42
C GLY A 489 16.68 3.60 -20.42
N ASN A 490 15.39 3.27 -20.28
CA ASN A 490 14.32 3.83 -21.09
C ASN A 490 13.76 5.11 -20.46
N VAL A 491 14.16 6.26 -21.02
CA VAL A 491 13.77 7.57 -20.47
C VAL A 491 12.25 7.73 -20.36
N GLY A 492 11.73 8.03 -19.18
CA GLY A 492 10.32 8.26 -18.89
C GLY A 492 9.43 7.06 -19.21
N ALA A 493 9.96 5.83 -19.12
CA ALA A 493 9.11 4.64 -19.22
C ALA A 493 8.19 4.51 -18.00
N GLY A 494 8.65 4.98 -16.84
CA GLY A 494 7.93 4.95 -15.58
C GLY A 494 8.11 3.64 -14.83
N GLU A 495 8.11 3.72 -13.50
CA GLU A 495 8.15 2.58 -12.59
C GLU A 495 6.94 2.63 -11.64
N SER A 496 6.59 1.48 -11.09
CA SER A 496 5.72 1.39 -9.92
C SER A 496 6.29 0.37 -8.95
N TYR A 497 6.05 0.57 -7.67
CA TYR A 497 6.59 -0.24 -6.59
C TYR A 497 5.40 -0.85 -5.87
N LEU A 498 5.26 -2.17 -5.97
CA LEU A 498 4.33 -2.92 -5.14
C LEU A 498 5.09 -3.32 -3.88
N VAL A 499 4.57 -2.95 -2.72
CA VAL A 499 5.18 -3.25 -1.41
C VAL A 499 4.21 -4.16 -0.66
N PHE A 500 4.74 -5.27 -0.16
CA PHE A 500 3.91 -6.22 0.58
C PHE A 500 3.74 -5.81 2.04
N GLY A 501 2.50 -5.94 2.53
CA GLY A 501 2.15 -5.85 3.92
C GLY A 501 2.93 -6.83 4.78
N SER A 502 3.12 -6.52 6.06
CA SER A 502 3.55 -7.51 7.07
C SER A 502 3.43 -6.96 8.48
N ASP A 503 3.33 -7.86 9.47
CA ASP A 503 3.46 -7.60 10.91
C ASP A 503 4.70 -6.75 11.30
N SER A 504 5.66 -6.56 10.38
CA SER A 504 6.85 -5.74 10.57
C SER A 504 7.38 -5.16 9.25
N ILE A 505 6.52 -4.42 8.57
CA ILE A 505 6.75 -3.88 7.22
C ILE A 505 8.02 -3.03 7.09
N ILE A 506 8.39 -2.30 8.14
CA ILE A 506 9.67 -1.59 8.22
C ILE A 506 10.65 -2.48 8.95
N GLY A 507 11.29 -3.36 8.20
CA GLY A 507 12.56 -3.92 8.64
C GLY A 507 12.51 -4.62 10.01
N ASN A 508 11.67 -5.65 10.17
CA ASN A 508 12.20 -6.89 10.74
C ASN A 508 12.86 -7.78 9.67
N ASN A 509 13.36 -7.19 8.58
CA ASN A 509 14.55 -7.73 7.90
C ASN A 509 15.76 -7.81 8.87
N ASP A 510 15.65 -7.15 10.03
CA ASP A 510 16.53 -7.27 11.17
C ASP A 510 16.15 -8.41 12.12
N ILE A 511 15.15 -9.24 11.84
CA ILE A 511 14.82 -10.43 12.63
C ILE A 511 14.73 -11.67 11.75
N THR A 512 15.68 -12.57 11.94
CA THR A 512 15.67 -13.93 11.42
C THR A 512 15.24 -14.90 12.50
N GLU A 513 14.29 -15.77 12.15
CA GLU A 513 13.84 -16.86 13.01
C GLU A 513 14.73 -18.08 12.85
N LEU A 514 15.25 -18.60 13.96
CA LEU A 514 16.10 -19.79 13.96
C LEU A 514 15.36 -21.00 14.51
N TYR A 515 15.22 -22.03 13.67
CA TYR A 515 14.52 -23.28 13.95
C TYR A 515 15.48 -24.36 14.42
N ARG A 516 15.10 -25.11 15.46
CA ARG A 516 15.92 -26.16 16.08
C ARG A 516 15.56 -27.56 15.57
N PHE A 517 16.51 -28.23 14.91
CA PHE A 517 16.42 -29.63 14.54
C PHE A 517 17.31 -30.50 15.43
N ARG A 518 16.78 -31.62 15.91
CA ARG A 518 17.55 -32.64 16.65
C ARG A 518 18.02 -33.75 15.73
N ASN A 519 19.32 -34.07 15.79
CA ASN A 519 19.87 -35.23 15.11
C ASN A 519 19.49 -36.54 15.83
N THR A 520 18.88 -37.48 15.11
CA THR A 520 18.42 -38.77 15.63
C THR A 520 19.43 -39.91 15.46
N SER A 521 20.45 -39.71 14.62
CA SER A 521 21.44 -40.74 14.28
C SER A 521 22.63 -40.79 15.25
N PHE A 522 22.86 -39.71 16.00
CA PHE A 522 23.87 -39.67 17.06
C PHE A 522 23.19 -39.68 18.44
N GLY A 523 23.62 -40.59 19.31
CA GLY A 523 23.05 -40.75 20.66
C GLY A 523 23.31 -39.60 21.63
N THR A 524 24.00 -38.54 21.20
CA THR A 524 24.39 -37.39 22.03
C THR A 524 24.05 -36.07 21.34
N GLY A 525 22.82 -35.57 21.55
CA GLY A 525 22.48 -34.14 21.64
C GLY A 525 22.99 -33.16 20.57
N THR A 526 23.17 -33.56 19.32
CA THR A 526 23.54 -32.62 18.25
C THR A 526 22.29 -31.93 17.72
N TYR A 527 22.26 -30.60 17.81
CA TYR A 527 21.21 -29.77 17.24
C TYR A 527 21.73 -28.95 16.07
N LEU A 528 20.85 -28.69 15.12
CA LEU A 528 21.07 -27.78 14.00
C LEU A 528 20.09 -26.63 14.14
N PHE A 529 20.60 -25.39 14.10
CA PHE A 529 19.78 -24.19 14.02
C PHE A 529 19.87 -23.65 12.60
N VAL A 530 18.71 -23.39 11.99
CA VAL A 530 18.58 -23.00 10.59
C VAL A 530 17.52 -21.92 10.41
N GLY A 531 17.68 -21.10 9.37
CA GLY A 531 16.62 -20.21 8.92
C GLY A 531 15.48 -20.99 8.28
N GLU A 532 14.41 -20.27 7.95
CA GLU A 532 13.20 -20.81 7.36
C GLU A 532 13.46 -21.57 6.04
N GLN A 533 14.27 -21.02 5.14
CA GLN A 533 14.54 -21.66 3.86
C GLN A 533 15.25 -23.02 4.01
N GLU A 534 16.26 -23.11 4.90
CA GLU A 534 16.90 -24.39 5.18
C GLU A 534 16.01 -25.35 5.97
N ARG A 535 15.15 -24.85 6.88
CA ARG A 535 14.13 -25.66 7.56
C ARG A 535 13.28 -26.40 6.52
N ASP A 536 12.75 -25.68 5.54
CA ASP A 536 11.88 -26.27 4.52
C ASP A 536 12.64 -27.22 3.60
N ALA A 537 13.88 -26.89 3.25
CA ALA A 537 14.74 -27.79 2.48
C ALA A 537 15.04 -29.11 3.22
N ILE A 538 15.25 -29.06 4.54
CA ILE A 538 15.45 -30.26 5.38
C ILE A 538 14.17 -31.08 5.43
N LEU A 539 13.01 -30.45 5.67
CA LEU A 539 11.72 -31.13 5.77
C LEU A 539 11.30 -31.81 4.45
N ALA A 540 11.54 -31.14 3.32
CA ALA A 540 11.24 -31.66 1.99
C ALA A 540 12.14 -32.82 1.56
N ASN A 541 13.33 -32.98 2.17
CA ASN A 541 14.27 -34.03 1.81
C ASN A 541 14.08 -35.28 2.70
N PRO A 542 13.65 -36.43 2.14
CA PRO A 542 13.36 -37.64 2.92
C PRO A 542 14.57 -38.25 3.64
N ASP A 543 15.79 -38.00 3.17
CA ASP A 543 17.00 -38.52 3.81
C ASP A 543 17.40 -37.64 5.00
N PHE A 544 17.23 -36.32 4.87
CA PHE A 544 17.52 -35.38 5.95
C PHE A 544 16.45 -35.38 7.03
N ASN A 545 15.15 -35.40 6.70
CA ASN A 545 14.08 -35.36 7.69
C ASN A 545 13.98 -36.62 8.58
N GLN A 546 14.58 -37.74 8.17
CA GLN A 546 14.74 -38.93 9.02
C GLN A 546 15.90 -38.77 10.02
N THR A 547 16.92 -38.01 9.62
CA THR A 547 18.14 -37.78 10.41
C THR A 547 17.99 -36.58 11.35
N PHE A 548 17.27 -35.54 10.92
CA PHE A 548 17.05 -34.29 11.64
C PHE A 548 15.55 -34.07 11.80
N VAL A 549 15.08 -34.12 13.04
CA VAL A 549 13.67 -33.92 13.38
C VAL A 549 13.50 -32.53 13.95
N LEU A 550 12.57 -31.76 13.38
CA LEU A 550 12.20 -30.43 13.87
C LEU A 550 11.62 -30.54 15.29
N GLU A 551 12.07 -29.69 16.19
CA GLU A 551 11.52 -29.54 17.54
C GLU A 551 10.75 -28.22 17.66
N GLY A 552 9.91 -28.09 18.69
CA GLY A 552 9.13 -26.87 18.94
C GLY A 552 7.79 -26.80 18.19
N ASP A 553 7.31 -27.92 17.65
CA ASP A 553 6.03 -28.04 16.93
C ASP A 553 5.87 -27.03 15.78
N GLY A 554 6.98 -26.67 15.13
CA GLY A 554 6.99 -25.69 14.04
C GLY A 554 7.30 -24.26 14.47
N ASN A 555 7.38 -23.98 15.77
CA ASN A 555 7.77 -22.65 16.26
C ASN A 555 9.30 -22.45 16.21
N PRO A 556 9.77 -21.21 16.01
CA PRO A 556 11.18 -20.89 16.08
C PRO A 556 11.72 -21.14 17.50
N ALA A 557 12.99 -21.55 17.58
CA ALA A 557 13.66 -21.71 18.86
C ALA A 557 14.00 -20.35 19.46
N PHE A 558 14.46 -19.39 18.65
CA PHE A 558 14.67 -18.00 19.04
C PHE A 558 14.79 -17.08 17.82
N LYS A 559 14.64 -15.78 18.07
CA LYS A 559 14.81 -14.70 17.10
C LYS A 559 16.20 -14.06 17.20
N ALA A 560 16.85 -13.83 16.07
CA ALA A 560 18.16 -13.18 15.96
C ALA A 560 18.08 -12.08 14.91
N SER A 561 19.11 -11.23 14.78
CA SER A 561 19.17 -10.25 13.69
C SER A 561 20.10 -10.67 12.55
N ALA A 562 19.68 -10.40 11.31
CA ALA A 562 20.51 -10.64 10.12
C ALA A 562 21.47 -9.46 9.82
N VAL A 563 21.28 -8.30 10.46
CA VAL A 563 22.08 -7.09 10.24
C VAL A 563 22.65 -6.54 11.55
N PRO A 564 23.76 -5.78 11.52
CA PRO A 564 24.35 -5.23 12.75
C PRO A 564 23.47 -4.13 13.37
N GLY A 565 23.43 -4.08 14.70
CA GLY A 565 22.78 -3.01 15.47
C GLY A 565 23.69 -2.46 16.57
N ASP A 566 23.41 -1.24 17.05
CA ASP A 566 24.23 -0.52 18.05
C ASP A 566 24.45 -1.32 19.36
N ASP A 567 23.51 -2.19 19.70
CA ASP A 567 23.49 -2.99 20.93
C ASP A 567 23.59 -4.50 20.69
N LEU A 568 23.77 -4.92 19.43
CA LEU A 568 23.83 -6.33 19.06
C LEU A 568 25.29 -6.79 18.89
N LEU A 569 25.58 -7.98 19.37
CA LEU A 569 26.87 -8.64 19.23
C LEU A 569 26.83 -9.62 18.06
N PRO A 570 27.88 -9.65 17.21
CA PRO A 570 27.95 -10.59 16.11
C PRO A 570 28.29 -12.00 16.59
N PHE A 571 27.64 -12.99 15.98
CA PHE A 571 27.91 -14.41 16.16
C PHE A 571 28.42 -15.02 14.86
N PHE A 572 29.54 -15.73 14.95
CA PHE A 572 30.22 -16.33 13.81
C PHE A 572 30.03 -17.84 13.80
N ARG A 573 29.80 -18.42 12.62
CA ARG A 573 29.71 -19.86 12.43
C ARG A 573 31.07 -20.45 12.07
N LEU A 574 31.49 -21.48 12.79
CA LEU A 574 32.75 -22.20 12.58
C LEU A 574 32.47 -23.67 12.31
N GLN A 575 33.16 -24.25 11.33
CA GLN A 575 33.06 -25.68 11.02
C GLN A 575 34.17 -26.46 11.73
N SER A 576 33.82 -27.58 12.36
CA SER A 576 34.79 -28.50 12.97
C SER A 576 35.54 -29.29 11.91
N LEU A 577 36.88 -29.23 11.93
CA LEU A 577 37.75 -30.05 11.09
C LEU A 577 37.94 -31.47 11.64
N ALA A 578 37.69 -31.66 12.94
CA ALA A 578 37.82 -32.95 13.62
C ALA A 578 36.56 -33.81 13.49
N VAL A 579 35.38 -33.18 13.44
CA VAL A 579 34.08 -33.85 13.35
C VAL A 579 33.26 -33.23 12.20
N PRO A 580 33.36 -33.78 10.98
CA PRO A 580 32.66 -33.24 9.82
C PRO A 580 31.15 -33.07 10.06
N GLY A 581 30.60 -31.94 9.64
CA GLY A 581 29.19 -31.59 9.83
C GLY A 581 28.83 -31.06 11.22
N THR A 582 29.81 -30.80 12.08
CA THR A 582 29.59 -30.12 13.37
C THR A 582 29.97 -28.65 13.24
N PHE A 583 29.07 -27.77 13.67
CA PHE A 583 29.26 -26.32 13.65
C PHE A 583 29.25 -25.74 15.06
N LEU A 584 29.97 -24.64 15.22
CA LEU A 584 30.05 -23.88 16.46
C LEU A 584 29.72 -22.42 16.16
N PHE A 585 28.75 -21.87 16.88
CA PHE A 585 28.46 -20.44 16.88
C PHE A 585 29.17 -19.78 18.06
N VAL A 586 29.97 -18.74 17.80
CA VAL A 586 30.75 -18.03 18.82
C VAL A 586 30.60 -16.53 18.71
N SER A 587 30.64 -15.85 19.86
CA SER A 587 30.74 -14.39 19.91
C SER A 587 32.12 -13.90 19.42
N THR A 588 32.26 -12.60 19.21
CA THR A 588 33.51 -11.97 18.74
C THR A 588 34.74 -12.32 19.58
N ASP A 589 34.60 -12.34 20.90
CA ASP A 589 35.74 -12.59 21.81
C ASP A 589 36.24 -14.03 21.71
N GLU A 590 35.31 -14.99 21.67
CA GLU A 590 35.61 -16.41 21.49
C GLU A 590 36.18 -16.69 20.09
N TYR A 591 35.60 -16.07 19.06
CA TYR A 591 36.11 -16.12 17.70
C TYR A 591 37.57 -15.65 17.62
N ASN A 592 37.86 -14.47 18.18
CA ASN A 592 39.21 -13.91 18.22
C ASN A 592 40.17 -14.79 19.03
N GLY A 593 39.71 -15.41 20.13
CA GLY A 593 40.50 -16.33 20.93
C GLY A 593 40.87 -17.62 20.18
N ILE A 594 39.90 -18.24 19.48
CA ILE A 594 40.12 -19.43 18.66
C ILE A 594 41.15 -19.14 17.58
N PHE A 595 41.03 -18.00 16.90
CA PHE A 595 41.92 -17.58 15.82
C PHE A 595 42.99 -16.57 16.26
N ALA A 596 43.43 -16.61 17.52
CA ALA A 596 44.61 -15.87 17.98
C ALA A 596 45.90 -16.56 17.48
N GLU A 597 47.00 -15.79 17.36
CA GLU A 597 48.30 -16.37 17.01
C GLU A 597 48.78 -17.32 18.13
N GLY A 598 49.12 -18.56 17.78
CA GLY A 598 49.55 -19.58 18.74
C GLY A 598 48.42 -20.34 19.47
N SER A 599 47.15 -20.08 19.14
CA SER A 599 46.02 -20.86 19.67
C SER A 599 46.05 -22.30 19.16
N ALA A 600 45.99 -23.27 20.08
CA ALA A 600 45.87 -24.70 19.76
C ALA A 600 44.50 -25.08 19.18
N GLN A 601 43.51 -24.17 19.22
CA GLN A 601 42.19 -24.37 18.64
C GLN A 601 42.15 -24.05 17.15
N ARG A 602 43.06 -23.19 16.65
CA ARG A 602 43.07 -22.74 15.24
C ARG A 602 43.11 -23.91 14.25
N GLU A 603 43.80 -25.00 14.56
CA GLU A 603 43.93 -26.17 13.67
C GLU A 603 42.71 -27.10 13.72
N GLN A 604 41.74 -26.83 14.59
CA GLN A 604 40.55 -27.67 14.80
C GLN A 604 39.29 -27.10 14.15
N TRP A 605 39.33 -25.83 13.72
CA TRP A 605 38.17 -25.10 13.24
C TRP A 605 38.48 -24.36 11.93
N GLU A 606 37.52 -24.42 11.01
CA GLU A 606 37.49 -23.64 9.78
C GLU A 606 36.42 -22.54 9.91
N LYS A 607 36.71 -21.36 9.37
CA LYS A 607 35.79 -20.21 9.39
C LYS A 607 34.75 -20.39 8.28
N GLU A 608 33.49 -20.08 8.55
CA GLU A 608 32.45 -20.00 7.53
C GLU A 608 31.83 -18.61 7.46
N GLY A 609 31.29 -18.25 6.29
CA GLY A 609 30.77 -16.91 6.00
C GLY A 609 31.88 -15.98 5.55
N LEU A 610 32.19 -15.96 4.25
CA LEU A 610 33.13 -15.01 3.65
C LEU A 610 32.38 -14.08 2.69
N ASP A 611 32.61 -12.78 2.79
CA ASP A 611 32.17 -11.84 1.77
C ASP A 611 32.96 -12.02 0.46
N GLN A 612 32.58 -11.27 -0.58
CA GLN A 612 33.25 -11.32 -1.89
C GLN A 612 34.75 -10.91 -1.83
N ALA A 613 35.17 -10.25 -0.76
CA ALA A 613 36.56 -9.86 -0.50
C ALA A 613 37.33 -10.89 0.35
N GLY A 614 36.69 -11.99 0.78
CA GLY A 614 37.28 -13.01 1.62
C GLY A 614 37.41 -12.60 3.09
N VAL A 615 36.59 -11.63 3.54
CA VAL A 615 36.50 -11.20 4.94
C VAL A 615 35.40 -12.00 5.63
N ASP A 616 35.68 -12.42 6.87
CA ASP A 616 34.71 -13.17 7.67
C ASP A 616 33.54 -12.27 8.06
N ILE A 617 32.33 -12.73 7.80
CA ILE A 617 31.09 -12.05 8.18
C ILE A 617 30.37 -12.82 9.30
N PRO A 618 29.70 -12.12 10.23
CA PRO A 618 28.81 -12.76 11.19
C PRO A 618 27.67 -13.47 10.48
N GLU A 619 27.20 -14.59 11.05
CA GLU A 619 26.00 -15.27 10.57
C GLU A 619 24.73 -14.51 11.00
N PHE A 620 24.71 -14.03 12.24
CA PHE A 620 23.61 -13.26 12.83
C PHE A 620 24.11 -12.44 14.02
N TYR A 621 23.23 -11.60 14.58
CA TYR A 621 23.48 -10.73 15.71
C TYR A 621 22.44 -10.92 16.82
N LEU A 622 22.86 -10.85 18.08
CA LEU A 622 22.01 -11.05 19.26
C LEU A 622 22.39 -10.06 20.36
N PHE A 623 21.54 -9.89 21.37
CA PHE A 623 21.93 -9.15 22.56
C PHE A 623 22.94 -9.95 23.39
N GLY A 624 23.94 -9.26 23.93
CA GLY A 624 24.89 -9.86 24.86
C GLY A 624 24.22 -10.33 26.16
N ALA A 625 24.86 -11.29 26.83
CA ALA A 625 24.38 -11.80 28.12
C ALA A 625 24.27 -10.70 29.18
N GLY A 626 23.11 -10.60 29.83
CA GLY A 626 22.88 -9.69 30.96
C GLY A 626 22.61 -8.24 30.54
N THR A 627 22.22 -8.02 29.28
CA THR A 627 21.80 -6.70 28.80
C THR A 627 20.38 -6.34 29.27
N GLY A 628 19.54 -7.33 29.54
CA GLY A 628 18.13 -7.16 29.91
C GLY A 628 17.27 -6.59 28.79
N LYS A 629 17.70 -6.76 27.54
CA LYS A 629 17.06 -6.21 26.33
C LYS A 629 16.31 -7.27 25.52
N GLY A 630 16.50 -8.55 25.85
CA GLY A 630 15.90 -9.66 25.11
C GLY A 630 15.47 -10.82 26.00
N ILE A 631 15.14 -11.95 25.37
CA ILE A 631 14.75 -13.18 26.07
C ILE A 631 16.01 -13.98 26.43
N PRO A 632 16.26 -14.26 27.72
CA PRO A 632 17.45 -14.99 28.14
C PRO A 632 17.53 -16.43 27.60
N PHE A 633 18.69 -16.78 27.05
CA PHE A 633 19.09 -18.13 26.70
C PHE A 633 20.26 -18.60 27.56
N ASN A 634 20.05 -19.64 28.36
CA ASN A 634 21.07 -20.19 29.23
C ASN A 634 21.89 -21.27 28.53
N ARG A 635 23.18 -21.35 28.89
CA ARG A 635 24.09 -22.42 28.45
C ARG A 635 24.28 -23.45 29.56
N PHE A 636 24.07 -24.71 29.22
CA PHE A 636 24.23 -25.85 30.12
C PHE A 636 25.37 -26.74 29.64
N GLN A 637 26.35 -27.01 30.50
CA GLN A 637 27.46 -27.91 30.19
C GLN A 637 27.11 -29.34 30.60
N ASN A 638 27.24 -30.30 29.69
CA ASN A 638 27.12 -31.72 30.00
C ASN A 638 28.39 -32.20 30.73
N ASN A 639 28.21 -32.80 31.91
CA ASN A 639 29.28 -33.24 32.79
C ASN A 639 30.05 -34.47 32.28
N ASP A 640 29.45 -35.27 31.39
CA ASP A 640 30.01 -36.54 30.94
C ASP A 640 30.88 -36.38 29.68
N ASN A 641 30.50 -35.49 28.78
CA ASN A 641 31.14 -35.35 27.46
C ASN A 641 31.56 -33.90 27.12
N ASN A 642 31.32 -32.94 28.01
CA ASN A 642 31.59 -31.50 27.81
C ASN A 642 30.86 -30.85 26.63
N THR A 643 29.79 -31.44 26.10
CA THR A 643 28.94 -30.76 25.11
C THR A 643 28.04 -29.72 25.78
N PHE A 644 27.56 -28.74 25.02
CA PHE A 644 26.68 -27.70 25.52
C PHE A 644 25.26 -27.86 25.00
N LEU A 645 24.28 -27.53 25.84
CA LEU A 645 22.88 -27.36 25.50
C LEU A 645 22.51 -25.89 25.75
N PHE A 646 21.76 -25.29 24.84
CA PHE A 646 21.19 -23.95 25.01
C PHE A 646 19.69 -24.09 25.18
N ALA A 647 19.13 -23.40 26.18
CA ALA A 647 17.73 -23.48 26.52
C ALA A 647 17.17 -22.09 26.79
N GLY A 648 16.00 -21.82 26.22
CA GLY A 648 15.34 -20.53 26.31
C GLY A 648 14.47 -20.38 27.56
N SER A 649 13.94 -19.17 27.71
CA SER A 649 12.82 -18.90 28.60
C SER A 649 11.63 -18.46 27.76
N ASP A 650 10.54 -19.22 27.76
CA ASP A 650 9.33 -18.81 27.07
C ASP A 650 8.44 -18.03 28.06
N SER A 651 8.33 -16.73 27.83
CA SER A 651 7.52 -15.84 28.65
C SER A 651 6.01 -15.96 28.38
N SER A 652 5.63 -16.54 27.23
CA SER A 652 4.23 -16.67 26.80
C SER A 652 3.52 -17.89 27.39
N THR A 653 4.26 -18.98 27.64
CA THR A 653 3.69 -20.24 28.15
C THR A 653 3.91 -20.46 29.66
N GLY A 654 4.73 -19.64 30.31
CA GLY A 654 5.04 -19.76 31.74
C GLY A 654 5.84 -21.02 32.10
N LEU A 655 6.42 -21.72 31.12
CA LEU A 655 7.26 -22.89 31.27
C LEU A 655 8.60 -22.64 30.58
N SER A 656 9.64 -22.34 31.35
CA SER A 656 10.99 -22.16 30.80
C SER A 656 11.70 -23.52 30.63
N GLU A 657 12.29 -23.78 29.45
CA GLU A 657 13.19 -24.94 29.24
C GLU A 657 14.35 -24.91 30.25
N THR A 658 14.87 -23.72 30.54
CA THR A 658 15.89 -23.50 31.59
C THR A 658 15.40 -23.97 32.95
N ASP A 659 14.17 -23.60 33.34
CA ASP A 659 13.58 -24.05 34.61
C ASP A 659 13.35 -25.56 34.62
N PHE A 660 12.94 -26.15 33.50
CA PHE A 660 12.73 -27.60 33.40
C PHE A 660 14.04 -28.37 33.62
N ILE A 661 15.13 -27.96 32.96
CA ILE A 661 16.45 -28.59 33.11
C ILE A 661 16.95 -28.46 34.56
N ASN A 662 16.82 -27.27 35.14
CA ASN A 662 17.28 -27.00 36.51
C ASN A 662 16.48 -27.76 37.58
N ASN A 663 15.18 -27.96 37.35
CA ASN A 663 14.29 -28.59 38.33
C ASN A 663 14.14 -30.11 38.15
N ASP A 664 14.47 -30.69 36.98
CA ASP A 664 14.48 -32.15 36.79
C ASP A 664 15.76 -32.78 37.39
N PRO A 665 15.66 -33.69 38.39
CA PRO A 665 16.82 -34.31 39.02
C PRO A 665 17.69 -35.16 38.09
N ASN A 666 17.13 -35.69 37.00
CA ASN A 666 17.88 -36.48 36.03
C ASN A 666 18.67 -35.58 35.09
N LEU A 667 18.12 -34.42 34.71
CA LEU A 667 18.78 -33.47 33.83
C LEU A 667 19.81 -32.64 34.59
N SER A 668 19.47 -32.09 35.76
CA SER A 668 20.40 -31.32 36.60
C SER A 668 21.59 -32.13 37.16
N ALA A 669 21.51 -33.47 37.15
CA ALA A 669 22.65 -34.33 37.45
C ALA A 669 23.66 -34.44 36.28
N VAL A 670 23.16 -34.31 35.04
CA VAL A 670 23.95 -34.43 33.81
C VAL A 670 24.42 -33.06 33.32
N PHE A 671 23.63 -32.03 33.51
CA PHE A 671 23.86 -30.69 32.98
C PHE A 671 24.08 -29.67 34.09
N ASN A 672 25.16 -28.90 33.98
CA ASN A 672 25.50 -27.81 34.87
C ASN A 672 25.18 -26.46 34.21
N ASP A 673 24.27 -25.69 34.79
CA ASP A 673 23.89 -24.34 34.32
C ASP A 673 25.09 -23.38 34.44
N GLN A 674 25.49 -22.79 33.32
CA GLN A 674 26.57 -21.79 33.24
C GLN A 674 26.03 -20.35 33.20
N GLY A 675 24.72 -20.17 33.29
CA GLY A 675 24.03 -18.88 33.22
C GLY A 675 23.68 -18.46 31.79
N ILE A 676 23.21 -17.21 31.67
CA ILE A 676 22.80 -16.58 30.41
C ILE A 676 24.02 -16.50 29.48
N ALA A 677 23.88 -17.06 28.28
CA ALA A 677 24.88 -17.01 27.23
C ALA A 677 24.64 -15.83 26.27
N PHE A 678 23.36 -15.55 25.98
CA PHE A 678 22.92 -14.43 25.17
C PHE A 678 21.45 -14.12 25.48
N GLU A 679 20.94 -13.03 24.93
CA GLU A 679 19.53 -12.67 24.95
C GLU A 679 19.01 -12.58 23.51
N SER A 680 17.93 -13.30 23.19
CA SER A 680 17.31 -13.26 21.86
C SER A 680 16.47 -12.01 21.68
N LEU A 681 16.22 -11.63 20.43
CA LEU A 681 15.27 -10.55 20.13
C LEU A 681 13.85 -10.99 20.55
N LEU A 682 12.98 -10.00 20.81
CA LEU A 682 11.60 -10.20 21.28
C LEU A 682 10.67 -10.62 20.14
#